data_AF-X6PDU2-F1
#
_entry.id   AF-X6PDU2-F1
#
_cell.length_a   1.000
_cell.length_b   1.000
_cell.length_c   1.000
_cell.angle_alpha   90.00
_cell.angle_beta   90.00
_cell.angle_gamma   90.00
#
_symmetry.space_group_name_H-M   'P 1'
#
loop_
_entity.id
_entity.type
_entity.pdbx_description
1 polymer ?
#
loop_
_entity_poly.entity_id
_entity_poly.type
_entity_poly.pdbx_seq_one_letter_code
_entity_poly.pdbx_strand_id
1 'polypeptide(L)'
;MDILGHLVYPFSSNNCQCLRYLLTSDIRHEIGDDQIQSALDRAIVMQNEAAIQVLISTQYLDENKKIMRDYGIQISQEKSKMELLLHYLKTRHGNEFEVVMNTLCDVIVEMIKDRKLLSKDVYNLCYLFKPQFVWEALFCQCKQLLNIETLNSNPCDWEWIQEHVLNDRQMVVWLDTVDHRQANETKSEEKTTKEDEEDEEEEDEEEEEEEEEDDNDNDNDDYRNNNNNNNNNNNKIESMIKWKVSRLKWREVVDLCTEQTKKEVEGLRRRLEKEIIEHELVFEDICNFHCNEMIHSEYLGKDKKKNWRQDKCRYGLKSKIKDEKELDYRSICTGYDGDPSIHTHNSGNLSVPYASSSSSASSSLSSSFSSSSSSSSSFPNSLSSNSSYFTAANYSRNSYNSKYAWDFDIYLTELIQRAHDMDEGFQSEMRKFFRECGGTCKYSRAPIKSHHSCKQKVQSEYANERFPKSAHLMDLVRCTATFDTLDDYLLGLHKFKDFLRDSSDRFELMRVKNSFVNDEDSAKAYDKRTSAQKRYTIPEGYRDIKFNVIYTDLEWMQSIICEVEFLWKEMYDWKIKEQKFYEIIRQQSFRQGSYEQLLFNHFDFQLKLACFNSRHLCPLMLRYPLEFAKSDYVKVIKDDSESNFVTNIAYSAAMEYQCAQELLQVLIPQDIVQQQLLERNVEDNCALTYALWKQTSMKAIELFILLTPMNRFGVTLKKYFFY
;
A
#
# COMPACT_ATOMS: atom_id res chain seq x y z
N MET A 1 -8.98 11.37 30.45
CA MET A 1 -10.37 11.82 30.21
C MET A 1 -10.68 11.55 28.75
N ASP A 2 -11.80 10.90 28.44
CA ASP A 2 -12.07 10.46 27.07
C ASP A 2 -12.83 11.53 26.27
N ILE A 3 -12.06 12.45 25.70
CA ILE A 3 -12.57 13.60 24.95
C ILE A 3 -13.20 13.15 23.62
N LEU A 4 -12.57 12.19 22.92
CA LEU A 4 -13.10 11.66 21.67
C LEU A 4 -14.47 11.01 21.87
N GLY A 5 -14.59 10.16 22.89
CA GLY A 5 -15.85 9.51 23.26
C GLY A 5 -16.98 10.48 23.59
N HIS A 6 -16.71 11.72 24.01
CA HIS A 6 -17.71 12.78 24.14
C HIS A 6 -18.03 13.48 22.81
N LEU A 7 -17.03 13.70 21.96
CA LEU A 7 -17.19 14.39 20.66
C LEU A 7 -17.90 13.54 19.59
N VAL A 8 -18.03 12.22 19.78
CA VAL A 8 -18.82 11.36 18.88
C VAL A 8 -20.32 11.37 19.19
N TYR A 9 -20.77 11.96 20.31
CA TYR A 9 -22.21 12.07 20.59
C TYR A 9 -22.91 13.02 19.59
N PRO A 10 -24.06 12.62 19.01
CA PRO A 10 -24.77 13.37 17.97
C PRO A 10 -25.53 14.61 18.50
N PHE A 11 -25.20 15.12 19.69
CA PHE A 11 -25.87 16.28 20.30
C PHE A 11 -25.67 17.59 19.53
N SER A 12 -24.59 17.73 18.76
CA SER A 12 -24.30 18.94 17.99
C SER A 12 -23.41 18.66 16.79
N SER A 13 -23.71 19.29 15.64
CA SER A 13 -22.85 19.29 14.46
C SER A 13 -21.46 19.89 14.73
N ASN A 14 -21.35 20.78 15.72
CA ASN A 14 -20.06 21.34 16.16
C ASN A 14 -19.14 20.28 16.76
N ASN A 15 -19.68 19.20 17.36
CA ASN A 15 -18.87 18.14 17.94
C ASN A 15 -17.99 17.47 16.88
N CYS A 16 -18.53 17.22 15.68
CA CYS A 16 -17.78 16.67 14.55
C CYS A 16 -16.73 17.65 13.99
N GLN A 17 -16.95 18.96 14.09
CA GLN A 17 -15.95 19.98 13.73
C GLN A 17 -14.80 20.00 14.74
N CYS A 18 -15.10 19.98 16.03
CA CYS A 18 -14.11 19.87 17.11
C CYS A 18 -13.32 18.55 17.01
N LEU A 19 -13.99 17.44 16.71
CA LEU A 19 -13.38 16.13 16.48
C LEU A 19 -12.39 16.18 15.32
N ARG A 20 -12.80 16.75 14.18
CA ARG A 20 -11.92 16.94 13.02
C ARG A 20 -10.72 17.81 13.38
N TYR A 21 -10.94 18.97 13.99
CA TYR A 21 -9.87 19.88 14.40
C TYR A 21 -8.84 19.17 15.28
N LEU A 22 -9.30 18.51 16.36
CA LEU A 22 -8.46 17.78 17.31
C LEU A 22 -7.60 16.71 16.61
N LEU A 23 -8.20 15.90 15.74
CA LEU A 23 -7.53 14.82 15.00
C LEU A 23 -6.60 15.30 13.87
N THR A 24 -6.76 16.55 13.41
CA THR A 24 -5.85 17.21 12.44
C THR A 24 -4.81 18.13 13.08
N SER A 25 -4.97 18.45 14.37
CA SER A 25 -4.11 19.39 15.09
C SER A 25 -2.80 18.74 15.53
N ASP A 26 -1.84 19.57 15.94
CA ASP A 26 -0.58 19.11 16.55
C ASP A 26 -0.84 18.12 17.71
N ILE A 27 -1.98 18.21 18.44
CA ILE A 27 -2.34 17.35 19.58
C ILE A 27 -2.57 15.88 19.18
N ARG A 28 -2.72 15.54 17.89
CA ARG A 28 -2.98 14.15 17.43
C ARG A 28 -1.97 13.13 17.95
N HIS A 29 -0.72 13.51 18.22
CA HIS A 29 0.29 12.59 18.77
C HIS A 29 0.06 12.20 20.25
N GLU A 30 -0.76 12.96 20.99
CA GLU A 30 -1.16 12.64 22.38
C GLU A 30 -2.35 11.65 22.42
N ILE A 31 -2.97 11.37 21.28
CA ILE A 31 -4.16 10.52 21.15
C ILE A 31 -3.73 9.10 20.78
N GLY A 32 -3.93 8.15 21.69
CA GLY A 32 -3.68 6.74 21.41
C GLY A 32 -4.70 6.16 20.43
N ASP A 33 -4.28 5.20 19.59
CA ASP A 33 -5.17 4.60 18.59
C ASP A 33 -6.34 3.81 19.25
N ASP A 34 -6.16 3.27 20.45
CA ASP A 34 -7.23 2.70 21.29
C ASP A 34 -8.36 3.71 21.60
N GLN A 35 -8.02 5.00 21.78
CA GLN A 35 -9.01 6.05 22.03
C GLN A 35 -9.80 6.37 20.76
N ILE A 36 -9.13 6.35 19.61
CA ILE A 36 -9.78 6.52 18.30
C ILE A 36 -10.71 5.33 18.04
N GLN A 37 -10.29 4.10 18.34
CA GLN A 37 -11.13 2.92 18.18
C GLN A 37 -12.32 2.95 19.14
N SER A 38 -12.12 3.23 20.44
CA SER A 38 -13.23 3.32 21.40
C SER A 38 -14.24 4.43 21.06
N ALA A 39 -13.77 5.54 20.48
CA ALA A 39 -14.64 6.59 19.96
C ALA A 39 -15.37 6.16 18.68
N LEU A 40 -14.71 5.42 17.78
CA LEU A 40 -15.32 4.88 16.56
C LEU A 40 -16.41 3.86 16.89
N ASP A 41 -16.16 2.94 17.81
CA ASP A 41 -17.14 1.96 18.29
C ASP A 41 -18.39 2.66 18.85
N ARG A 42 -18.21 3.72 19.64
CA ARG A 42 -19.35 4.54 20.10
C ARG A 42 -20.03 5.32 18.98
N ALA A 43 -19.28 5.88 18.03
CA ALA A 43 -19.86 6.56 16.88
C ALA A 43 -20.74 5.62 16.05
N ILE A 44 -20.34 4.35 15.91
CA ILE A 44 -21.10 3.26 15.27
C ILE A 44 -22.38 2.96 16.06
N VAL A 45 -22.28 2.68 17.37
CA VAL A 45 -23.45 2.39 18.23
C VAL A 45 -24.46 3.55 18.20
N MET A 46 -23.97 4.79 18.17
CA MET A 46 -24.80 6.00 18.08
C MET A 46 -25.25 6.36 16.64
N GLN A 47 -24.83 5.60 15.63
CA GLN A 47 -25.09 5.84 14.20
C GLN A 47 -24.71 7.27 13.74
N ASN A 48 -23.68 7.88 14.35
CA ASN A 48 -23.24 9.23 14.01
C ASN A 48 -22.31 9.19 12.78
N GLU A 49 -22.92 9.08 11.58
CA GLU A 49 -22.21 8.99 10.30
C GLU A 49 -21.13 10.07 10.12
N ALA A 50 -21.38 11.31 10.55
CA ALA A 50 -20.40 12.40 10.43
C ALA A 50 -19.16 12.18 11.32
N ALA A 51 -19.34 11.62 12.53
CA ALA A 51 -18.22 11.27 13.41
C ALA A 51 -17.47 10.02 12.92
N ILE A 52 -18.19 8.99 12.45
CA ILE A 52 -17.62 7.79 11.83
C ILE A 52 -16.72 8.18 10.65
N GLN A 53 -17.23 9.00 9.72
CA GLN A 53 -16.47 9.49 8.57
C GLN A 53 -15.21 10.25 8.97
N VAL A 54 -15.27 11.08 10.02
CA VAL A 54 -14.09 11.81 10.53
C VAL A 54 -13.06 10.84 11.11
N LEU A 55 -13.44 9.93 12.00
CA LEU A 55 -12.51 8.99 12.66
C LEU A 55 -11.84 8.04 11.66
N ILE A 56 -12.61 7.48 10.72
CA ILE A 56 -12.07 6.67 9.61
C ILE A 56 -11.13 7.51 8.75
N SER A 57 -11.51 8.75 8.39
CA SER A 57 -10.63 9.61 7.60
C SER A 57 -9.29 9.89 8.31
N THR A 58 -9.29 9.95 9.65
CA THR A 58 -8.06 10.09 10.44
C THR A 58 -7.16 8.85 10.40
N GLN A 59 -7.74 7.65 10.49
CA GLN A 59 -6.99 6.39 10.33
C GLN A 59 -6.34 6.27 8.93
N TYR A 60 -6.94 6.92 7.92
CA TYR A 60 -6.52 6.90 6.51
C TYR A 60 -5.97 8.23 5.98
N LEU A 61 -5.41 9.10 6.85
CA LEU A 61 -4.71 10.33 6.43
C LEU A 61 -3.44 10.04 5.61
N ASP A 62 -2.81 8.89 5.86
CA ASP A 62 -1.73 8.39 5.01
C ASP A 62 -2.34 7.73 3.76
N GLU A 63 -2.11 8.37 2.61
CA GLU A 63 -2.52 7.87 1.31
C GLU A 63 -1.93 6.48 1.01
N ASN A 64 -0.77 6.10 1.56
CA ASN A 64 -0.24 4.75 1.42
C ASN A 64 -1.14 3.72 2.12
N LYS A 65 -1.51 3.97 3.39
CA LYS A 65 -2.47 3.11 4.13
C LYS A 65 -3.81 3.02 3.42
N LYS A 66 -4.29 4.14 2.84
CA LYS A 66 -5.50 4.18 2.02
C LYS A 66 -5.38 3.33 0.75
N ILE A 67 -4.28 3.40 0.01
CA ILE A 67 -4.04 2.56 -1.18
C ILE A 67 -3.95 1.07 -0.78
N MET A 68 -3.28 0.74 0.32
CA MET A 68 -3.21 -0.64 0.86
C MET A 68 -4.60 -1.17 1.26
N ARG A 69 -5.42 -0.33 1.91
CA ARG A 69 -6.82 -0.66 2.25
C ARG A 69 -7.65 -0.88 0.99
N ASP A 70 -7.59 0.04 0.04
CA ASP A 70 -8.39 -0.03 -1.19
C ASP A 70 -7.98 -1.26 -2.02
N TYR A 71 -6.70 -1.63 -2.01
CA TYR A 71 -6.18 -2.89 -2.56
C TYR A 71 -6.75 -4.12 -1.83
N GLY A 72 -6.70 -4.17 -0.50
CA GLY A 72 -7.25 -5.27 0.28
C GLY A 72 -8.76 -5.45 0.05
N ILE A 73 -9.51 -4.34 0.05
CA ILE A 73 -10.95 -4.32 -0.27
C ILE A 73 -11.22 -4.83 -1.70
N GLN A 74 -10.39 -4.46 -2.68
CA GLN A 74 -10.52 -4.96 -4.06
C GLN A 74 -10.33 -6.48 -4.13
N ILE A 75 -9.28 -7.02 -3.51
CA ILE A 75 -9.03 -8.48 -3.46
C ILE A 75 -10.16 -9.21 -2.74
N SER A 76 -10.67 -8.66 -1.63
CA SER A 76 -11.85 -9.18 -0.93
C SER A 76 -13.08 -9.31 -1.84
N GLN A 77 -13.29 -8.33 -2.73
CA GLN A 77 -14.42 -8.30 -3.66
C GLN A 77 -14.27 -9.30 -4.80
N GLU A 78 -13.07 -9.40 -5.40
CA GLU A 78 -12.82 -10.43 -6.43
C GLU A 78 -12.94 -11.84 -5.83
N LYS A 79 -12.48 -12.06 -4.58
CA LYS A 79 -12.70 -13.33 -3.87
C LYS A 79 -14.19 -13.64 -3.71
N SER A 80 -14.98 -12.72 -3.15
CA SER A 80 -16.40 -12.99 -2.90
C SER A 80 -17.24 -13.14 -4.17
N LYS A 81 -16.92 -12.38 -5.24
CA LYS A 81 -17.47 -12.54 -6.60
C LYS A 81 -17.20 -13.95 -7.14
N MET A 82 -15.99 -14.47 -6.96
CA MET A 82 -15.63 -15.81 -7.43
C MET A 82 -16.23 -16.92 -6.56
N GLU A 83 -16.32 -16.74 -5.24
CA GLU A 83 -17.05 -17.66 -4.35
C GLU A 83 -18.52 -17.76 -4.72
N LEU A 84 -19.17 -16.64 -5.06
CA LEU A 84 -20.56 -16.61 -5.53
C LEU A 84 -20.74 -17.37 -6.84
N LEU A 85 -19.83 -17.17 -7.81
CA LEU A 85 -19.83 -17.92 -9.07
C LEU A 85 -19.66 -19.43 -8.82
N LEU A 86 -18.68 -19.81 -7.99
CA LEU A 86 -18.42 -21.20 -7.62
C LEU A 86 -19.63 -21.85 -6.93
N HIS A 87 -20.30 -21.12 -6.03
CA HIS A 87 -21.52 -21.55 -5.36
C HIS A 87 -22.66 -21.83 -6.35
N TYR A 88 -22.89 -20.93 -7.33
CA TYR A 88 -23.92 -21.16 -8.36
C TYR A 88 -23.59 -22.33 -9.28
N LEU A 89 -22.33 -22.49 -9.71
CA LEU A 89 -21.89 -23.62 -10.51
C LEU A 89 -22.11 -24.95 -9.78
N LYS A 90 -21.66 -25.05 -8.51
CA LYS A 90 -21.83 -26.24 -7.67
C LYS A 90 -23.31 -26.59 -7.44
N THR A 91 -24.14 -25.58 -7.18
CA THR A 91 -25.58 -25.76 -6.88
C THR A 91 -26.38 -26.17 -8.13
N ARG A 92 -25.98 -25.74 -9.33
CA ARG A 92 -26.69 -26.04 -10.58
C ARG A 92 -26.27 -27.35 -11.26
N HIS A 93 -24.99 -27.71 -11.17
CA HIS A 93 -24.40 -28.76 -12.02
C HIS A 93 -24.00 -30.05 -11.29
N GLY A 94 -24.09 -30.11 -9.96
CA GLY A 94 -23.88 -31.35 -9.21
C GLY A 94 -22.54 -32.03 -9.51
N ASN A 95 -22.56 -33.19 -10.17
CA ASN A 95 -21.34 -33.93 -10.51
C ASN A 95 -20.59 -33.34 -11.73
N GLU A 96 -21.27 -32.65 -12.65
CA GLU A 96 -20.61 -32.02 -13.82
C GLU A 96 -19.69 -30.87 -13.40
N PHE A 97 -20.02 -30.21 -12.29
CA PHE A 97 -19.23 -29.11 -11.71
C PHE A 97 -17.77 -29.50 -11.50
N GLU A 98 -17.51 -30.67 -10.91
CA GLU A 98 -16.16 -31.11 -10.58
C GLU A 98 -15.34 -31.39 -11.84
N VAL A 99 -15.95 -32.02 -12.85
CA VAL A 99 -15.30 -32.29 -14.15
C VAL A 99 -14.92 -30.98 -14.86
N VAL A 100 -15.83 -30.01 -14.90
CA VAL A 100 -15.58 -28.69 -15.50
C VAL A 100 -14.47 -27.95 -14.74
N MET A 101 -14.54 -27.91 -13.42
CA MET A 101 -13.54 -27.19 -12.62
C MET A 101 -12.16 -27.85 -12.65
N ASN A 102 -12.07 -29.18 -12.64
CA ASN A 102 -10.81 -29.90 -12.85
C ASN A 102 -10.20 -29.54 -14.22
N THR A 103 -10.99 -29.62 -15.30
CA THR A 103 -10.54 -29.26 -16.66
C THR A 103 -10.05 -27.81 -16.74
N LEU A 104 -10.73 -26.87 -16.09
CA LEU A 104 -10.30 -25.46 -16.04
C LEU A 104 -9.01 -25.27 -15.23
N CYS A 105 -8.83 -25.98 -14.12
CA CYS A 105 -7.57 -25.99 -13.37
C CYS A 105 -6.42 -26.50 -14.23
N ASP A 106 -6.58 -27.63 -14.91
CA ASP A 106 -5.56 -28.22 -15.78
C ASP A 106 -5.16 -27.25 -16.90
N VAL A 107 -6.14 -26.61 -17.56
CA VAL A 107 -5.88 -25.60 -18.59
C VAL A 107 -5.12 -24.38 -18.04
N ILE A 108 -5.48 -23.89 -16.84
CA ILE A 108 -4.75 -22.78 -16.20
C ILE A 108 -3.32 -23.17 -15.85
N VAL A 109 -3.10 -24.40 -15.35
CA VAL A 109 -1.77 -24.94 -15.05
C VAL A 109 -0.91 -25.05 -16.30
N GLU A 110 -1.45 -25.56 -17.41
CA GLU A 110 -0.72 -25.58 -18.69
C GLU A 110 -0.45 -24.16 -19.20
N MET A 111 -1.41 -23.22 -19.12
CA MET A 111 -1.19 -21.81 -19.49
C MET A 111 -0.08 -21.12 -18.67
N ILE A 112 0.06 -21.46 -17.38
CA ILE A 112 1.15 -20.99 -16.52
C ILE A 112 2.49 -21.53 -17.02
N LYS A 113 2.61 -22.84 -17.24
CA LYS A 113 3.83 -23.50 -17.76
C LYS A 113 4.26 -22.91 -19.11
N ASP A 114 3.28 -22.69 -19.98
CA ASP A 114 3.45 -22.11 -21.31
C ASP A 114 3.68 -20.59 -21.31
N ARG A 115 3.75 -19.94 -20.14
CA ARG A 115 3.94 -18.49 -19.94
C ARG A 115 2.92 -17.64 -20.71
N LYS A 116 1.66 -18.09 -20.78
CA LYS A 116 0.58 -17.36 -21.44
C LYS A 116 -0.06 -16.33 -20.50
N LEU A 117 -0.71 -15.33 -21.10
CA LEU A 117 -1.51 -14.35 -20.37
C LEU A 117 -2.72 -15.04 -19.71
N LEU A 118 -2.81 -14.96 -18.39
CA LEU A 118 -3.87 -15.59 -17.60
C LEU A 118 -5.13 -14.72 -17.52
N SER A 119 -6.31 -15.33 -17.65
CA SER A 119 -7.57 -14.68 -17.28
C SER A 119 -7.73 -14.67 -15.77
N LYS A 120 -7.72 -13.47 -15.16
CA LYS A 120 -7.67 -13.28 -13.70
C LYS A 120 -8.91 -13.87 -12.99
N ASP A 121 -10.08 -13.75 -13.61
CA ASP A 121 -11.32 -14.37 -13.13
C ASP A 121 -11.25 -15.90 -13.16
N VAL A 122 -10.78 -16.50 -14.27
CA VAL A 122 -10.65 -17.96 -14.37
C VAL A 122 -9.58 -18.49 -13.43
N TYR A 123 -8.44 -17.80 -13.30
CA TYR A 123 -7.41 -18.12 -12.32
C TYR A 123 -7.98 -18.12 -10.90
N ASN A 124 -8.67 -17.04 -10.49
CA ASN A 124 -9.23 -16.93 -9.14
C ASN A 124 -10.29 -18.00 -8.87
N LEU A 125 -11.13 -18.35 -9.87
CA LEU A 125 -12.12 -19.42 -9.75
C LEU A 125 -11.46 -20.80 -9.57
N CYS A 126 -10.44 -21.10 -10.38
CA CYS A 126 -9.65 -22.33 -10.26
C CYS A 126 -8.90 -22.39 -8.93
N TYR A 127 -8.34 -21.26 -8.48
CA TYR A 127 -7.65 -21.12 -7.21
C TYR A 127 -8.58 -21.37 -6.02
N LEU A 128 -9.81 -20.84 -6.00
CA LEU A 128 -10.75 -21.12 -4.92
C LEU A 128 -11.26 -22.57 -4.91
N PHE A 129 -11.19 -23.28 -6.03
CA PHE A 129 -11.57 -24.69 -6.13
C PHE A 129 -10.42 -25.65 -5.73
N LYS A 130 -9.20 -25.39 -6.20
CA LYS A 130 -7.99 -26.18 -5.91
C LYS A 130 -6.79 -25.25 -5.62
N PRO A 131 -6.73 -24.62 -4.43
CA PRO A 131 -5.77 -23.56 -4.13
C PRO A 131 -4.31 -24.02 -4.13
N GLN A 132 -4.05 -25.25 -3.69
CA GLN A 132 -2.69 -25.78 -3.66
C GLN A 132 -2.16 -26.12 -5.06
N PHE A 133 -2.91 -26.90 -5.85
CA PHE A 133 -2.53 -27.29 -7.22
C PHE A 133 -2.25 -26.08 -8.15
N VAL A 134 -3.11 -25.06 -8.10
CA VAL A 134 -2.94 -23.84 -8.91
C VAL A 134 -1.82 -22.95 -8.38
N TRP A 135 -1.58 -22.95 -7.05
CA TRP A 135 -0.44 -22.26 -6.45
C TRP A 135 0.89 -22.90 -6.82
N GLU A 136 1.02 -24.21 -6.68
CA GLU A 136 2.23 -24.96 -7.00
C GLU A 136 2.67 -24.72 -8.44
N ALA A 137 1.74 -24.74 -9.40
CA ALA A 137 2.06 -24.39 -10.79
C ALA A 137 2.62 -22.95 -10.92
N LEU A 138 1.96 -21.96 -10.30
CA LEU A 138 2.39 -20.56 -10.32
C LEU A 138 3.75 -20.36 -9.64
N PHE A 139 3.97 -20.98 -8.49
CA PHE A 139 5.19 -20.88 -7.71
C PHE A 139 6.36 -21.63 -8.36
N CYS A 140 6.13 -22.83 -8.91
CA CYS A 140 7.11 -23.52 -9.75
C CYS A 140 7.51 -22.68 -10.96
N GLN A 141 6.57 -21.98 -11.60
CA GLN A 141 6.91 -21.08 -12.70
C GLN A 141 7.73 -19.88 -12.21
N CYS A 142 7.40 -19.29 -11.05
CA CYS A 142 8.23 -18.26 -10.42
C CYS A 142 9.65 -18.77 -10.12
N LYS A 143 9.80 -19.98 -9.58
CA LYS A 143 11.10 -20.62 -9.29
C LYS A 143 11.95 -20.85 -10.54
N GLN A 144 11.33 -21.11 -11.69
CA GLN A 144 12.05 -21.22 -12.97
C GLN A 144 12.48 -19.86 -13.54
N LEU A 145 11.65 -18.82 -13.40
CA LEU A 145 11.88 -17.50 -14.00
C LEU A 145 12.79 -16.62 -13.15
N LEU A 146 12.65 -16.67 -11.82
CA LEU A 146 13.40 -15.85 -10.85
C LEU A 146 14.79 -16.44 -10.58
N ASN A 147 15.56 -16.63 -11.64
CA ASN A 147 16.98 -16.99 -11.58
C ASN A 147 17.83 -15.73 -11.84
N ILE A 148 18.72 -15.40 -10.91
CA ILE A 148 19.48 -14.14 -10.93
C ILE A 148 20.51 -14.04 -12.06
N GLU A 149 20.93 -15.17 -12.63
CA GLU A 149 21.86 -15.23 -13.76
C GLU A 149 21.16 -14.98 -15.12
N THR A 150 19.88 -15.34 -15.24
CA THR A 150 19.16 -15.35 -16.54
C THR A 150 18.04 -14.31 -16.65
N LEU A 151 17.41 -13.90 -15.53
CA LEU A 151 16.26 -12.99 -15.53
C LEU A 151 16.58 -11.61 -16.15
N ASN A 152 17.82 -11.13 -16.04
CA ASN A 152 18.20 -9.89 -16.70
C ASN A 152 18.34 -10.04 -18.23
N SER A 153 18.84 -11.20 -18.68
CA SER A 153 19.06 -11.56 -20.09
C SER A 153 17.75 -11.83 -20.85
N ASN A 154 16.71 -12.28 -20.14
CA ASN A 154 15.44 -12.72 -20.71
C ASN A 154 14.33 -11.67 -20.46
N PRO A 155 14.09 -10.71 -21.39
CA PRO A 155 13.08 -9.67 -21.19
C PRO A 155 11.65 -10.23 -21.09
N CYS A 156 11.32 -11.30 -21.84
CA CYS A 156 9.99 -11.93 -21.79
C CYS A 156 9.67 -12.58 -20.44
N ASP A 157 10.69 -13.13 -19.77
CA ASP A 157 10.54 -13.77 -18.46
C ASP A 157 10.24 -12.71 -17.39
N TRP A 158 10.90 -11.55 -17.50
CA TRP A 158 10.63 -10.40 -16.65
C TRP A 158 9.26 -9.76 -16.93
N GLU A 159 8.86 -9.60 -18.19
CA GLU A 159 7.54 -9.06 -18.54
C GLU A 159 6.40 -9.94 -17.97
N TRP A 160 6.55 -11.26 -18.01
CA TRP A 160 5.58 -12.18 -17.42
C TRP A 160 5.49 -12.04 -15.88
N ILE A 161 6.63 -11.91 -15.20
CA ILE A 161 6.69 -11.60 -13.77
C ILE A 161 6.07 -10.23 -13.47
N GLN A 162 6.31 -9.23 -14.33
CA GLN A 162 5.72 -7.91 -14.17
C GLN A 162 4.19 -7.95 -14.27
N GLU A 163 3.62 -8.59 -15.29
CA GLU A 163 2.16 -8.67 -15.46
C GLU A 163 1.47 -9.47 -14.34
N HIS A 164 2.00 -10.65 -13.99
CA HIS A 164 1.28 -11.59 -13.11
C HIS A 164 1.65 -11.51 -11.63
N VAL A 165 2.86 -11.04 -11.28
CA VAL A 165 3.36 -11.02 -9.89
C VAL A 165 3.40 -9.60 -9.33
N LEU A 166 3.98 -8.64 -10.07
CA LEU A 166 4.18 -7.26 -9.58
C LEU A 166 2.96 -6.36 -9.80
N ASN A 167 2.50 -6.25 -11.06
CA ASN A 167 1.45 -5.32 -11.45
C ASN A 167 0.05 -5.83 -11.15
N ASP A 168 -0.11 -7.13 -10.87
CA ASP A 168 -1.42 -7.71 -10.59
C ASP A 168 -2.02 -7.19 -9.27
N ARG A 169 -3.30 -6.81 -9.36
CA ARG A 169 -4.13 -6.29 -8.26
C ARG A 169 -5.48 -7.00 -8.11
N GLN A 170 -5.67 -8.12 -8.78
CA GLN A 170 -6.93 -8.88 -8.81
C GLN A 170 -6.74 -10.36 -8.48
N MET A 171 -5.53 -10.91 -8.62
CA MET A 171 -5.21 -12.28 -8.21
C MET A 171 -5.26 -12.41 -6.69
N VAL A 172 -6.20 -13.22 -6.20
CA VAL A 172 -6.52 -13.38 -4.77
C VAL A 172 -5.37 -14.02 -3.99
N VAL A 173 -4.59 -14.88 -4.65
CA VAL A 173 -3.45 -15.63 -4.08
C VAL A 173 -2.42 -14.76 -3.35
N TRP A 174 -2.25 -13.50 -3.77
CA TRP A 174 -1.21 -12.62 -3.21
C TRP A 174 -1.49 -12.09 -1.80
N LEU A 175 -2.74 -12.18 -1.32
CA LEU A 175 -3.12 -11.90 0.08
C LEU A 175 -3.61 -13.15 0.82
N ASP A 176 -3.33 -14.35 0.29
CA ASP A 176 -3.73 -15.60 0.92
C ASP A 176 -2.59 -16.19 1.76
N THR A 177 -2.95 -16.93 2.81
CA THR A 177 -1.99 -17.54 3.73
C THR A 177 -1.75 -19.01 3.39
N VAL A 178 -0.50 -19.47 3.48
CA VAL A 178 -0.13 -20.88 3.39
C VAL A 178 -0.79 -21.65 4.54
N ASP A 179 -1.46 -22.78 4.30
CA ASP A 179 -2.05 -23.61 5.37
C ASP A 179 -1.23 -24.87 5.66
N HIS A 180 -0.37 -24.82 6.68
CA HIS A 180 0.47 -25.95 7.09
C HIS A 180 -0.30 -27.13 7.69
N ARG A 181 -1.61 -27.01 7.97
CA ARG A 181 -2.40 -28.17 8.42
C ARG A 181 -2.41 -29.27 7.35
N GLN A 182 -2.57 -28.89 6.09
CA GLN A 182 -2.55 -29.83 4.96
C GLN A 182 -1.15 -30.41 4.71
N ALA A 183 -0.09 -29.61 4.92
CA ALA A 183 1.29 -30.06 4.71
C ALA A 183 1.72 -31.20 5.66
N ASN A 184 1.19 -31.21 6.89
CA ASN A 184 1.46 -32.28 7.85
C ASN A 184 0.66 -33.55 7.55
N GLU A 185 -0.56 -33.43 7.03
CA GLU A 185 -1.38 -34.57 6.59
C GLU A 185 -0.67 -35.31 5.42
N THR A 186 -0.20 -34.59 4.39
CA THR A 186 0.50 -35.22 3.26
C THR A 186 1.81 -35.91 3.67
N LYS A 187 2.59 -35.32 4.58
CA LYS A 187 3.80 -35.97 5.12
C LYS A 187 3.49 -37.23 5.93
N SER A 188 2.32 -37.31 6.57
CA SER A 188 1.94 -38.50 7.34
C SER A 188 1.59 -39.70 6.44
N GLU A 189 0.94 -39.46 5.30
CA GLU A 189 0.61 -40.50 4.31
C GLU A 189 1.87 -41.01 3.55
N GLU A 190 2.82 -40.13 3.20
CA GLU A 190 4.09 -40.57 2.62
C GLU A 190 4.93 -41.42 3.58
N LYS A 191 4.84 -41.19 4.89
CA LYS A 191 5.55 -42.00 5.89
C LYS A 191 4.91 -43.38 6.08
N THR A 192 3.58 -43.48 6.06
CA THR A 192 2.87 -44.78 6.15
C THR A 192 3.07 -45.68 4.93
N THR A 193 3.63 -45.16 3.83
CA THR A 193 3.92 -45.96 2.62
C THR A 193 5.38 -46.43 2.55
N LYS A 194 6.18 -46.21 3.60
CA LYS A 194 7.60 -46.64 3.68
C LYS A 194 7.94 -47.57 4.85
N GLU A 195 7.02 -47.75 5.80
CA GLU A 195 7.24 -48.61 6.98
C GLU A 195 7.00 -50.11 6.71
N ASP A 196 6.81 -50.52 5.45
CA ASP A 196 6.56 -51.92 5.02
C ASP A 196 7.76 -52.59 4.30
N GLU A 197 8.93 -51.92 4.10
CA GLU A 197 10.07 -52.51 3.35
C GLU A 197 11.46 -52.51 4.04
N GLU A 198 11.71 -51.83 5.17
CA GLU A 198 13.04 -51.83 5.83
C GLU A 198 12.96 -52.04 7.37
N ASP A 199 12.81 -53.31 7.78
CA ASP A 199 13.22 -53.82 9.09
C ASP A 199 14.70 -54.23 9.02
N GLU A 200 15.63 -53.39 9.54
CA GLU A 200 16.85 -53.76 10.31
C GLU A 200 17.81 -52.54 10.48
N GLU A 201 18.12 -52.22 11.74
CA GLU A 201 19.29 -51.44 12.23
C GLU A 201 19.52 -49.98 11.75
N GLU A 202 19.21 -48.98 12.60
CA GLU A 202 20.24 -48.09 13.21
C GLU A 202 19.65 -47.22 14.35
N GLU A 203 20.53 -46.75 15.26
CA GLU A 203 20.19 -46.17 16.58
C GLU A 203 20.12 -44.63 16.60
N ASP A 204 19.23 -44.11 17.45
CA ASP A 204 19.21 -42.80 18.13
C ASP A 204 20.26 -41.70 17.76
N GLU A 205 19.85 -40.73 16.93
CA GLU A 205 20.34 -39.34 17.01
C GLU A 205 19.14 -38.35 16.92
N GLU A 206 18.61 -37.94 18.09
CA GLU A 206 17.68 -36.80 18.19
C GLU A 206 18.49 -35.49 18.23
N GLU A 207 18.56 -34.76 17.10
CA GLU A 207 19.09 -33.39 17.07
C GLU A 207 18.03 -32.40 17.60
N GLU A 208 18.30 -31.78 18.75
CA GLU A 208 17.53 -30.66 19.29
C GLU A 208 17.81 -29.39 18.47
N GLU A 209 16.90 -29.00 17.57
CA GLU A 209 16.92 -27.66 16.95
C GLU A 209 16.51 -26.58 17.98
N GLU A 210 17.48 -26.09 18.77
CA GLU A 210 17.30 -24.88 19.58
C GLU A 210 17.24 -23.64 18.67
N GLU A 211 16.05 -23.08 18.46
CA GLU A 211 15.87 -21.76 17.84
C GLU A 211 16.37 -20.66 18.81
N GLU A 212 17.61 -20.18 18.62
CA GLU A 212 18.14 -18.99 19.32
C GLU A 212 17.40 -17.71 18.87
N GLU A 213 16.34 -17.32 19.59
CA GLU A 213 15.77 -15.97 19.50
C GLU A 213 16.69 -14.96 20.22
N ASP A 214 17.53 -14.26 19.45
CA ASP A 214 18.49 -13.24 19.92
C ASP A 214 17.79 -11.89 20.25
N ASP A 215 16.90 -11.91 21.24
CA ASP A 215 16.17 -10.74 21.77
C ASP A 215 17.03 -9.99 22.81
N ASN A 216 17.74 -8.95 22.37
CA ASN A 216 18.68 -8.18 23.20
C ASN A 216 18.27 -6.70 23.38
N ASP A 217 16.99 -6.47 23.72
CA ASP A 217 16.49 -5.16 24.18
C ASP A 217 16.52 -5.09 25.72
N ASN A 218 17.60 -4.52 26.25
CA ASN A 218 17.88 -4.45 27.67
C ASN A 218 17.78 -3.00 28.17
N ASP A 219 16.57 -2.54 28.52
CA ASP A 219 16.37 -1.29 29.24
C ASP A 219 15.38 -1.46 30.41
N ASN A 220 15.82 -1.03 31.60
CA ASN A 220 15.03 -1.07 32.82
C ASN A 220 14.04 0.10 32.86
N ASP A 221 12.78 -0.16 33.18
CA ASP A 221 12.00 0.78 34.00
C ASP A 221 10.89 0.08 34.79
N ASP A 222 11.00 0.12 36.13
CA ASP A 222 10.19 -0.66 37.07
C ASP A 222 9.08 0.19 37.71
N TYR A 223 7.94 0.33 37.03
CA TYR A 223 6.72 0.95 37.59
C TYR A 223 5.44 0.22 37.14
N ARG A 224 5.15 -0.94 37.76
CA ARG A 224 3.86 -1.62 37.61
C ARG A 224 2.73 -0.88 38.33
N ASN A 225 1.82 -0.27 37.56
CA ASN A 225 0.52 0.20 38.05
C ASN A 225 -0.62 -0.65 37.48
N ASN A 226 -1.67 -0.87 38.27
CA ASN A 226 -2.56 -2.01 38.11
C ASN A 226 -3.78 -1.70 37.23
N ASN A 227 -3.74 -2.03 35.94
CA ASN A 227 -4.89 -1.87 35.04
C ASN A 227 -4.87 -2.86 33.83
N ASN A 228 -4.81 -4.17 34.12
CA ASN A 228 -4.18 -5.14 33.21
C ASN A 228 -5.10 -6.09 32.40
N ASN A 229 -6.42 -5.88 32.36
CA ASN A 229 -7.34 -6.84 31.70
C ASN A 229 -7.71 -6.54 30.23
N ASN A 230 -7.61 -5.30 29.75
CA ASN A 230 -7.88 -5.00 28.32
C ASN A 230 -6.65 -5.17 27.42
N ASN A 231 -5.43 -4.87 27.91
CA ASN A 231 -4.21 -4.99 27.08
C ASN A 231 -3.93 -6.41 26.59
N ASN A 232 -4.28 -7.44 27.37
CA ASN A 232 -4.01 -8.83 27.00
C ASN A 232 -4.75 -9.29 25.73
N ASN A 233 -5.91 -8.71 25.40
CA ASN A 233 -6.63 -9.06 24.17
C ASN A 233 -6.02 -8.42 22.93
N ASN A 234 -5.58 -7.16 23.01
CA ASN A 234 -4.91 -6.48 21.89
C ASN A 234 -3.60 -7.19 21.54
N ASN A 235 -2.73 -7.47 22.52
CA ASN A 235 -1.46 -8.18 22.30
C ASN A 235 -1.65 -9.57 21.67
N LYS A 236 -2.73 -10.28 22.01
CA LYS A 236 -3.07 -11.59 21.43
C LYS A 236 -3.58 -11.49 19.99
N ILE A 237 -4.32 -10.43 19.66
CA ILE A 237 -4.74 -10.16 18.28
C ILE A 237 -3.53 -9.76 17.45
N GLU A 238 -2.66 -8.88 17.97
CA GLU A 238 -1.45 -8.43 17.29
C GLU A 238 -0.47 -9.57 17.01
N SER A 239 -0.21 -10.46 17.98
CA SER A 239 0.64 -11.64 17.76
C SER A 239 0.02 -12.64 16.77
N MET A 240 -1.31 -12.86 16.81
CA MET A 240 -2.00 -13.67 15.79
C MET A 240 -1.92 -13.03 14.39
N ILE A 241 -2.01 -11.69 14.29
CA ILE A 241 -1.85 -10.96 13.02
C ILE A 241 -0.40 -11.15 12.53
N LYS A 242 0.61 -10.86 13.36
CA LYS A 242 2.05 -11.03 13.04
C LYS A 242 2.34 -12.46 12.52
N TRP A 243 1.76 -13.48 13.15
CA TRP A 243 1.91 -14.89 12.76
C TRP A 243 1.12 -15.30 11.50
N LYS A 244 -0.02 -14.66 11.18
CA LYS A 244 -0.70 -14.88 9.89
C LYS A 244 0.01 -14.16 8.75
N VAL A 245 0.44 -12.93 9.01
CA VAL A 245 1.21 -12.07 8.11
C VAL A 245 2.51 -12.72 7.68
N SER A 246 3.22 -13.38 8.61
CA SER A 246 4.46 -14.11 8.33
C SER A 246 4.30 -15.30 7.37
N ARG A 247 3.07 -15.67 7.01
CA ARG A 247 2.69 -16.85 6.21
C ARG A 247 1.95 -16.51 4.90
N LEU A 248 2.04 -15.29 4.40
CA LEU A 248 1.49 -14.93 3.08
C LEU A 248 2.23 -15.70 1.96
N LYS A 249 1.51 -16.18 0.95
CA LYS A 249 2.11 -16.81 -0.26
C LYS A 249 3.08 -15.90 -1.01
N TRP A 250 2.90 -14.58 -0.90
CA TRP A 250 3.89 -13.61 -1.37
C TRP A 250 5.28 -13.80 -0.75
N ARG A 251 5.36 -14.27 0.50
CA ARG A 251 6.61 -14.47 1.21
C ARG A 251 7.46 -15.56 0.58
N GLU A 252 6.87 -16.67 0.12
CA GLU A 252 7.61 -17.74 -0.58
C GLU A 252 8.35 -17.20 -1.82
N VAL A 253 7.77 -16.21 -2.53
CA VAL A 253 8.40 -15.53 -3.68
C VAL A 253 9.53 -14.58 -3.22
N VAL A 254 9.36 -13.90 -2.09
CA VAL A 254 10.38 -13.03 -1.48
C VAL A 254 11.57 -13.84 -0.95
N ASP A 255 11.31 -14.98 -0.31
CA ASP A 255 12.32 -15.88 0.24
C ASP A 255 13.14 -16.49 -0.91
N LEU A 256 12.48 -16.95 -1.98
CA LEU A 256 13.12 -17.35 -3.25
C LEU A 256 14.01 -16.23 -3.81
N CYS A 257 13.52 -14.99 -3.86
CA CYS A 257 14.31 -13.85 -4.33
C CYS A 257 15.54 -13.57 -3.43
N THR A 258 15.38 -13.73 -2.13
CA THR A 258 16.42 -13.51 -1.11
C THR A 258 17.49 -14.59 -1.19
N GLU A 259 17.10 -15.85 -1.39
CA GLU A 259 18.03 -16.99 -1.60
C GLU A 259 18.91 -16.77 -2.85
N GLN A 260 18.30 -16.34 -3.96
CA GLN A 260 19.01 -16.04 -5.21
C GLN A 260 19.96 -14.85 -5.05
N THR A 261 19.51 -13.79 -4.37
CA THR A 261 20.35 -12.62 -4.06
C THR A 261 21.54 -13.02 -3.17
N LYS A 262 21.32 -13.85 -2.13
CA LYS A 262 22.39 -14.36 -1.26
C LYS A 262 23.45 -15.17 -2.03
N LYS A 263 23.03 -15.99 -3.00
CA LYS A 263 23.95 -16.74 -3.88
C LYS A 263 24.82 -15.82 -4.76
N GLU A 264 24.22 -14.80 -5.39
CA GLU A 264 24.97 -13.85 -6.21
C GLU A 264 25.85 -12.91 -5.36
N VAL A 265 25.43 -12.53 -4.14
CA VAL A 265 26.25 -11.78 -3.17
C VAL A 265 27.52 -12.55 -2.80
N GLU A 266 27.41 -13.84 -2.53
CA GLU A 266 28.58 -14.69 -2.22
C GLU A 266 29.47 -14.89 -3.47
N GLY A 267 28.87 -14.95 -4.65
CA GLY A 267 29.61 -14.89 -5.92
C GLY A 267 30.33 -13.56 -6.17
N LEU A 268 29.71 -12.42 -5.81
CA LEU A 268 30.29 -11.09 -5.86
C LEU A 268 31.44 -10.98 -4.86
N ARG A 269 31.23 -11.33 -3.60
CA ARG A 269 32.22 -11.28 -2.51
C ARG A 269 33.55 -11.89 -2.93
N ARG A 270 33.53 -13.08 -3.55
CA ARG A 270 34.75 -13.74 -4.06
C ARG A 270 35.47 -12.99 -5.18
N ARG A 271 34.74 -12.26 -6.04
CA ARG A 271 35.33 -11.37 -7.06
C ARG A 271 35.92 -10.12 -6.41
N LEU A 272 35.18 -9.50 -5.50
CA LEU A 272 35.63 -8.32 -4.74
C LEU A 272 36.88 -8.62 -3.92
N GLU A 273 36.90 -9.72 -3.17
CA GLU A 273 38.03 -10.14 -2.33
C GLU A 273 39.31 -10.30 -3.15
N LYS A 274 39.21 -10.89 -4.35
CA LYS A 274 40.35 -11.05 -5.25
C LYS A 274 40.91 -9.69 -5.69
N GLU A 275 40.08 -8.79 -6.23
CA GLU A 275 40.56 -7.49 -6.75
C GLU A 275 41.03 -6.57 -5.61
N ILE A 276 40.37 -6.61 -4.44
CA ILE A 276 40.77 -5.84 -3.25
C ILE A 276 42.12 -6.35 -2.71
N ILE A 277 42.40 -7.65 -2.70
CA ILE A 277 43.72 -8.18 -2.30
C ILE A 277 44.79 -7.80 -3.33
N GLU A 278 44.46 -7.81 -4.63
CA GLU A 278 45.38 -7.40 -5.70
C GLU A 278 45.69 -5.87 -5.65
N HIS A 279 44.76 -5.04 -5.14
CA HIS A 279 44.84 -3.57 -5.13
C HIS A 279 44.61 -2.94 -3.72
N GLU A 280 45.11 -3.56 -2.64
CA GLU A 280 44.77 -3.23 -1.23
C GLU A 280 44.92 -1.74 -0.88
N LEU A 281 46.01 -1.10 -1.31
CA LEU A 281 46.28 0.33 -1.05
C LEU A 281 45.30 1.28 -1.78
N VAL A 282 44.88 0.91 -2.99
CA VAL A 282 43.90 1.69 -3.78
C VAL A 282 42.52 1.60 -3.12
N PHE A 283 42.18 0.41 -2.60
CA PHE A 283 40.94 0.20 -1.86
C PHE A 283 40.94 0.95 -0.52
N GLU A 284 42.07 1.03 0.18
CA GLU A 284 42.24 1.88 1.38
C GLU A 284 41.94 3.36 1.05
N ASP A 285 42.51 3.90 -0.02
CA ASP A 285 42.27 5.28 -0.44
C ASP A 285 40.80 5.53 -0.84
N ILE A 286 40.14 4.56 -1.48
CA ILE A 286 38.69 4.61 -1.77
C ILE A 286 37.85 4.61 -0.48
N CYS A 287 38.18 3.76 0.49
CA CYS A 287 37.50 3.73 1.79
C CYS A 287 37.69 5.04 2.56
N ASN A 288 38.89 5.63 2.51
CA ASN A 288 39.21 6.90 3.15
C ASN A 288 38.74 8.13 2.35
N PHE A 289 38.20 7.96 1.13
CA PHE A 289 37.84 9.07 0.26
C PHE A 289 36.71 9.94 0.85
N HIS A 290 37.01 11.22 1.07
CA HIS A 290 36.07 12.25 1.48
C HIS A 290 36.29 13.60 0.77
N CYS A 291 35.27 14.45 0.80
CA CYS A 291 35.31 15.83 0.28
C CYS A 291 34.70 16.84 1.27
N ASN A 292 34.77 16.55 2.58
CA ASN A 292 34.18 17.39 3.64
C ASN A 292 34.70 18.84 3.62
N GLU A 293 35.93 19.05 3.14
CA GLU A 293 36.55 20.37 3.00
C GLU A 293 35.98 21.21 1.84
N MET A 294 35.20 20.61 0.95
CA MET A 294 34.52 21.28 -0.17
C MET A 294 33.02 21.48 0.07
N ILE A 295 32.45 20.83 1.08
CA ILE A 295 31.03 20.95 1.41
C ILE A 295 30.82 22.24 2.21
N HIS A 296 29.90 23.09 1.76
CA HIS A 296 29.58 24.32 2.48
C HIS A 296 29.07 24.01 3.90
N SER A 297 29.48 24.81 4.88
CA SER A 297 29.29 24.52 6.32
C SER A 297 27.82 24.44 6.75
N GLU A 298 26.89 24.96 5.94
CA GLU A 298 25.45 24.81 6.19
C GLU A 298 24.90 23.41 5.90
N TYR A 299 25.60 22.59 5.11
CA TYR A 299 25.21 21.21 4.78
C TYR A 299 25.99 20.15 5.58
N LEU A 300 27.09 20.55 6.24
CA LEU A 300 28.00 19.65 6.95
C LEU A 300 27.48 19.28 8.36
N GLY A 301 27.28 17.99 8.61
CA GLY A 301 26.91 17.43 9.92
C GLY A 301 25.49 16.83 9.97
N LYS A 302 25.27 15.86 10.88
CA LYS A 302 23.99 15.11 10.97
C LYS A 302 22.79 16.03 11.26
N ASP A 303 22.98 17.10 12.05
CA ASP A 303 21.95 18.10 12.37
C ASP A 303 21.59 19.06 11.20
N LYS A 304 22.40 19.04 10.14
CA LYS A 304 22.22 19.83 8.91
C LYS A 304 21.47 19.08 7.81
N LYS A 305 21.09 17.80 7.99
CA LYS A 305 20.26 17.04 7.02
C LYS A 305 19.02 17.82 6.54
N LYS A 306 18.41 18.61 7.44
CA LYS A 306 17.28 19.51 7.18
C LYS A 306 17.54 20.61 6.11
N ASN A 307 18.80 20.84 5.74
CA ASN A 307 19.21 21.80 4.72
C ASN A 307 19.46 21.14 3.34
N TRP A 308 19.49 19.80 3.26
CA TRP A 308 19.62 19.07 1.99
C TRP A 308 18.29 19.07 1.23
N ARG A 309 17.91 20.26 0.73
CA ARG A 309 16.60 20.50 0.10
C ARG A 309 16.70 21.44 -1.09
N GLN A 310 15.90 21.15 -2.12
CA GLN A 310 15.78 21.95 -3.34
C GLN A 310 15.34 23.40 -3.08
N ASP A 311 14.59 23.66 -1.99
CA ASP A 311 14.16 25.01 -1.60
C ASP A 311 15.23 25.82 -0.82
N LYS A 312 16.36 25.20 -0.45
CA LYS A 312 17.47 25.87 0.25
C LYS A 312 18.55 26.38 -0.71
N CYS A 313 18.87 25.63 -1.76
CA CYS A 313 19.82 26.03 -2.82
C CYS A 313 19.56 27.47 -3.31
N ARG A 314 20.61 28.26 -3.55
CA ARG A 314 20.53 29.71 -3.82
C ARG A 314 19.46 30.08 -4.86
N TYR A 315 19.46 29.41 -6.02
CA TYR A 315 18.46 29.59 -7.08
C TYR A 315 17.53 28.37 -7.24
N GLY A 316 17.42 27.55 -6.20
CA GLY A 316 16.54 26.38 -6.14
C GLY A 316 15.05 26.73 -6.11
N LEU A 317 14.19 25.72 -6.24
CA LEU A 317 12.74 25.93 -6.31
C LEU A 317 12.17 26.30 -4.94
N LYS A 318 11.92 27.60 -4.74
CA LYS A 318 11.36 28.13 -3.49
C LYS A 318 9.87 27.80 -3.40
N SER A 319 9.46 27.08 -2.35
CA SER A 319 8.04 26.87 -2.07
C SER A 319 7.34 28.21 -1.78
N LYS A 320 6.19 28.44 -2.43
CA LYS A 320 5.35 29.64 -2.21
C LYS A 320 4.60 29.57 -0.88
N ILE A 321 4.57 28.40 -0.23
CA ILE A 321 3.98 28.13 1.08
C ILE A 321 5.08 27.60 2.00
N LYS A 322 5.24 28.22 3.17
CA LYS A 322 6.43 27.98 4.02
C LYS A 322 6.27 26.83 5.01
N ASP A 323 5.05 26.59 5.47
CA ASP A 323 4.73 25.55 6.44
C ASP A 323 3.30 25.03 6.22
N GLU A 324 2.98 23.93 6.91
CA GLU A 324 1.66 23.31 6.83
C GLU A 324 0.54 24.16 7.45
N LYS A 325 0.87 25.02 8.42
CA LYS A 325 -0.12 25.82 9.17
C LYS A 325 -0.70 26.91 8.28
N GLU A 326 0.08 27.44 7.34
CA GLU A 326 -0.39 28.32 6.28
C GLU A 326 -1.44 27.65 5.37
N LEU A 327 -1.28 26.36 5.05
CA LEU A 327 -2.27 25.60 4.26
C LEU A 327 -3.52 25.28 5.06
N ASP A 328 -3.38 24.88 6.32
CA ASP A 328 -4.51 24.60 7.20
C ASP A 328 -5.36 25.87 7.39
N TYR A 329 -4.72 27.03 7.61
CA TYR A 329 -5.40 28.33 7.71
C TYR A 329 -6.17 28.70 6.41
N ARG A 330 -5.54 28.56 5.23
CA ARG A 330 -6.19 28.80 3.93
C ARG A 330 -7.38 27.85 3.68
N SER A 331 -7.28 26.61 4.17
CA SER A 331 -8.33 25.59 4.04
C SER A 331 -9.53 25.88 4.94
N ILE A 332 -9.30 26.47 6.12
CA ILE A 332 -10.36 26.89 7.04
C ILE A 332 -11.10 28.13 6.49
N CYS A 333 -10.36 29.14 6.00
CA CYS A 333 -10.96 30.40 5.55
C CYS A 333 -11.87 30.24 4.32
N THR A 334 -11.54 29.34 3.41
CA THR A 334 -12.35 29.07 2.20
C THR A 334 -13.62 28.26 2.45
N GLY A 335 -13.79 27.70 3.66
CA GLY A 335 -15.01 27.00 4.07
C GLY A 335 -16.13 27.91 4.61
N TYR A 336 -15.88 29.22 4.76
CA TYR A 336 -16.74 30.13 5.53
C TYR A 336 -17.69 31.03 4.71
N ASP A 337 -17.79 30.81 3.40
CA ASP A 337 -18.80 31.44 2.54
C ASP A 337 -20.20 30.80 2.72
N GLY A 338 -20.66 30.76 3.98
CA GLY A 338 -22.06 30.59 4.29
C GLY A 338 -22.79 31.92 4.05
N ASP A 339 -23.37 32.07 2.87
CA ASP A 339 -24.18 33.24 2.47
C ASP A 339 -25.19 33.61 3.57
N PRO A 340 -25.03 34.74 4.28
CA PRO A 340 -25.93 35.13 5.36
C PRO A 340 -27.27 35.70 4.87
N SER A 341 -27.53 35.73 3.55
CA SER A 341 -28.43 36.71 2.94
C SER A 341 -29.48 36.19 1.95
N ILE A 342 -29.96 34.94 2.08
CA ILE A 342 -31.28 34.58 1.53
C ILE A 342 -32.40 35.10 2.46
N HIS A 343 -32.51 36.43 2.53
CA HIS A 343 -33.77 37.06 2.93
C HIS A 343 -34.73 37.00 1.74
N THR A 344 -35.85 36.31 1.94
CA THR A 344 -36.93 36.13 0.96
C THR A 344 -37.70 37.42 0.68
N HIS A 345 -37.10 38.35 -0.06
CA HIS A 345 -37.79 39.55 -0.53
C HIS A 345 -38.68 39.25 -1.75
N ASN A 346 -39.95 39.01 -1.45
CA ASN A 346 -41.02 38.83 -2.41
C ASN A 346 -41.24 40.11 -3.24
N SER A 347 -40.81 40.08 -4.50
CA SER A 347 -41.13 41.05 -5.56
C SER A 347 -40.87 40.36 -6.90
N GLY A 348 -41.62 40.55 -7.97
CA GLY A 348 -42.73 41.47 -8.22
C GLY A 348 -42.76 41.66 -9.74
N ASN A 349 -43.90 41.40 -10.39
CA ASN A 349 -44.01 41.35 -11.85
C ASN A 349 -43.43 42.59 -12.54
N LEU A 350 -42.52 42.40 -13.50
CA LEU A 350 -42.25 43.33 -14.59
C LEU A 350 -41.72 42.58 -15.82
N SER A 351 -42.00 43.12 -17.00
CA SER A 351 -42.07 42.36 -18.24
C SER A 351 -41.56 43.16 -19.45
N VAL A 352 -41.19 42.44 -20.52
CA VAL A 352 -40.97 42.95 -21.91
C VAL A 352 -39.62 43.72 -22.12
N PRO A 353 -38.97 43.75 -23.32
CA PRO A 353 -39.02 42.87 -24.51
C PRO A 353 -37.65 42.27 -24.95
N TYR A 354 -37.73 41.44 -25.99
CA TYR A 354 -36.71 41.19 -27.03
C TYR A 354 -35.82 42.39 -27.42
N ALA A 355 -34.53 42.12 -27.71
CA ALA A 355 -33.75 42.83 -28.72
C ALA A 355 -32.77 41.87 -29.41
N SER A 356 -32.59 42.02 -30.73
CA SER A 356 -31.87 41.09 -31.60
C SER A 356 -30.81 41.79 -32.46
N SER A 357 -29.59 41.23 -32.52
CA SER A 357 -28.56 41.49 -33.54
C SER A 357 -27.41 40.49 -33.33
N SER A 358 -26.97 39.63 -34.28
CA SER A 358 -26.29 39.91 -35.56
C SER A 358 -25.05 40.83 -35.38
N SER A 359 -23.84 40.53 -35.85
CA SER A 359 -23.44 39.63 -36.95
C SER A 359 -21.91 39.33 -36.99
N SER A 360 -21.50 38.44 -37.92
CA SER A 360 -20.20 38.39 -38.64
C SER A 360 -18.91 38.08 -37.84
N ALA A 361 -18.21 36.97 -38.09
CA ALA A 361 -17.14 36.77 -39.11
C ALA A 361 -15.83 37.55 -38.78
N SER A 362 -14.60 37.05 -38.91
CA SER A 362 -14.03 35.77 -39.38
C SER A 362 -12.70 35.51 -38.58
N SER A 363 -11.76 34.59 -38.87
CA SER A 363 -11.50 33.75 -40.07
C SER A 363 -10.65 32.50 -39.76
N SER A 364 -10.68 31.57 -40.71
CA SER A 364 -9.83 30.42 -40.97
C SER A 364 -8.31 30.70 -41.13
N LEU A 365 -7.47 29.77 -40.67
CA LEU A 365 -6.20 29.44 -41.33
C LEU A 365 -5.97 27.92 -41.33
N SER A 366 -5.89 27.36 -42.53
CA SER A 366 -5.65 25.94 -42.81
C SER A 366 -4.24 25.75 -43.36
N SER A 367 -3.51 24.73 -42.90
CA SER A 367 -2.41 24.17 -43.68
C SER A 367 -2.41 22.65 -43.58
N SER A 368 -2.60 22.02 -44.73
CA SER A 368 -2.70 20.58 -44.92
C SER A 368 -1.37 20.00 -45.38
N PHE A 369 -0.98 18.83 -44.86
CA PHE A 369 -0.10 17.91 -45.59
C PHE A 369 -0.61 16.46 -45.48
N SER A 370 -1.05 15.96 -46.62
CA SER A 370 -1.07 14.55 -47.03
C SER A 370 0.35 13.97 -47.04
N SER A 371 0.64 12.67 -46.96
CA SER A 371 -0.20 11.46 -46.83
C SER A 371 0.72 10.23 -46.75
N SER A 372 0.39 9.20 -45.98
CA SER A 372 0.81 7.83 -46.30
C SER A 372 -0.06 6.80 -45.59
N SER A 373 -0.65 5.91 -46.36
CA SER A 373 -1.49 4.80 -45.91
C SER A 373 -0.66 3.60 -45.47
N SER A 374 -0.84 3.14 -44.24
CA SER A 374 -0.51 1.77 -43.82
C SER A 374 -1.63 1.23 -42.95
N SER A 375 -2.15 0.07 -43.34
CA SER A 375 -3.24 -0.64 -42.67
C SER A 375 -2.77 -1.24 -41.35
N SER A 376 -3.24 -0.71 -40.23
CA SER A 376 -3.11 -1.34 -38.91
C SER A 376 -4.47 -1.75 -38.38
N SER A 377 -4.58 -3.02 -37.97
CA SER A 377 -5.78 -3.59 -37.36
C SER A 377 -6.06 -2.91 -36.02
N SER A 378 -7.18 -2.19 -35.94
CA SER A 378 -7.62 -1.52 -34.71
C SER A 378 -8.08 -2.55 -33.68
N PHE A 379 -7.18 -2.98 -32.79
CA PHE A 379 -7.58 -3.57 -31.52
C PHE A 379 -8.33 -2.50 -30.70
N PRO A 380 -9.50 -2.80 -30.13
CA PRO A 380 -10.18 -1.85 -29.26
C PRO A 380 -9.39 -1.71 -27.96
N ASN A 381 -8.90 -0.50 -27.68
CA ASN A 381 -8.39 -0.17 -26.34
C ASN A 381 -9.50 -0.50 -25.33
N SER A 382 -9.22 -1.41 -24.40
CA SER A 382 -10.15 -1.83 -23.38
C SER A 382 -10.49 -0.64 -22.49
N LEU A 383 -11.78 -0.33 -22.41
CA LEU A 383 -12.35 0.62 -21.46
C LEU A 383 -12.15 0.08 -20.04
N SER A 384 -11.04 0.45 -19.40
CA SER A 384 -10.80 0.22 -17.97
C SER A 384 -11.63 1.17 -17.08
N SER A 385 -12.88 1.43 -17.46
CA SER A 385 -13.85 2.20 -16.69
C SER A 385 -14.63 1.30 -15.72
N ASN A 386 -13.90 0.48 -14.94
CA ASN A 386 -14.49 -0.39 -13.92
C ASN A 386 -14.63 0.32 -12.56
N SER A 387 -15.76 1.02 -12.43
CA SER A 387 -16.69 0.76 -11.34
C SER A 387 -16.20 0.97 -9.88
N SER A 388 -15.60 2.12 -9.58
CA SER A 388 -15.24 2.55 -8.22
C SER A 388 -16.43 2.97 -7.34
N TYR A 389 -17.57 2.27 -7.42
CA TYR A 389 -18.83 2.74 -6.80
C TYR A 389 -18.91 2.62 -5.27
N PHE A 390 -17.98 1.92 -4.60
CA PHE A 390 -17.87 1.97 -3.14
C PHE A 390 -17.19 3.25 -2.65
N THR A 391 -16.20 3.75 -3.39
CA THR A 391 -15.65 5.10 -3.17
C THR A 391 -16.63 6.18 -3.60
N ALA A 392 -17.52 5.93 -4.56
CA ALA A 392 -18.61 6.86 -4.91
C ALA A 392 -19.75 6.89 -3.87
N ALA A 393 -20.02 5.80 -3.13
CA ALA A 393 -20.95 5.83 -2.00
C ALA A 393 -20.43 6.75 -0.88
N ASN A 394 -19.11 6.71 -0.65
CA ASN A 394 -18.35 7.66 0.17
C ASN A 394 -18.16 9.03 -0.50
N TYR A 395 -19.27 9.71 -0.79
CA TYR A 395 -19.31 11.18 -0.92
C TYR A 395 -19.12 11.89 0.43
N SER A 396 -18.16 11.43 1.24
CA SER A 396 -17.24 12.42 1.81
C SER A 396 -16.73 13.20 0.61
N ARG A 397 -17.00 14.52 0.54
CA ARG A 397 -16.29 15.41 -0.40
C ARG A 397 -14.83 15.03 -0.27
N ASN A 398 -14.22 14.43 -1.30
CA ASN A 398 -12.82 13.97 -1.29
C ASN A 398 -12.02 15.06 -0.60
N SER A 399 -11.65 14.84 0.67
CA SER A 399 -11.41 15.94 1.59
C SER A 399 -10.10 16.56 1.17
N TYR A 400 -10.19 17.63 0.38
CA TYR A 400 -9.10 18.13 -0.44
C TYR A 400 -7.90 18.34 0.46
N ASN A 401 -6.97 17.39 0.40
CA ASN A 401 -5.83 17.37 1.30
C ASN A 401 -4.86 18.41 0.73
N SER A 402 -5.05 19.64 1.17
CA SER A 402 -4.37 20.81 0.63
C SER A 402 -2.85 20.71 0.80
N LYS A 403 -2.38 20.01 1.84
CA LYS A 403 -0.97 19.61 2.03
C LYS A 403 -0.51 18.69 0.91
N TYR A 404 -1.21 17.58 0.69
CA TYR A 404 -0.88 16.59 -0.34
C TYR A 404 -0.93 17.19 -1.75
N ALA A 405 -2.00 17.91 -2.09
CA ALA A 405 -2.16 18.52 -3.40
C ALA A 405 -1.10 19.59 -3.67
N TRP A 406 -0.75 20.41 -2.65
CA TRP A 406 0.32 21.38 -2.81
C TRP A 406 1.70 20.73 -2.96
N ASP A 407 2.01 19.69 -2.18
CA ASP A 407 3.31 19.01 -2.24
C ASP A 407 3.48 18.20 -3.54
N PHE A 408 2.51 17.35 -3.87
CA PHE A 408 2.63 16.37 -4.96
C PHE A 408 2.09 16.85 -6.30
N ASP A 409 1.00 17.62 -6.33
CA ASP A 409 0.37 18.00 -7.59
C ASP A 409 0.89 19.35 -8.10
N ILE A 410 1.33 20.25 -7.20
CA ILE A 410 1.89 21.56 -7.53
C ILE A 410 3.42 21.57 -7.40
N TYR A 411 3.99 21.47 -6.19
CA TYR A 411 5.42 21.68 -5.96
C TYR A 411 6.30 20.62 -6.64
N LEU A 412 5.96 19.34 -6.51
CA LEU A 412 6.67 18.25 -7.20
C LEU A 412 6.58 18.37 -8.73
N THR A 413 5.44 18.82 -9.26
CA THR A 413 5.27 19.05 -10.70
C THR A 413 6.16 20.20 -11.20
N GLU A 414 6.20 21.33 -10.48
CA GLU A 414 7.13 22.44 -10.75
C GLU A 414 8.60 21.98 -10.67
N LEU A 415 8.92 21.10 -9.72
CA LEU A 415 10.28 20.55 -9.54
C LEU A 415 10.69 19.59 -10.66
N ILE A 416 9.77 18.75 -11.14
CA ILE A 416 10.01 17.83 -12.26
C ILE A 416 10.14 18.60 -13.58
N GLN A 417 9.35 19.65 -13.80
CA GLN A 417 9.52 20.52 -14.98
C GLN A 417 10.93 21.14 -14.99
N ARG A 418 11.36 21.72 -13.86
CA ARG A 418 12.73 22.22 -13.72
C ARG A 418 13.79 21.13 -13.95
N ALA A 419 13.54 19.91 -13.49
CA ALA A 419 14.45 18.79 -13.72
C ALA A 419 14.61 18.49 -15.23
N HIS A 420 13.52 18.55 -16.01
CA HIS A 420 13.59 18.44 -17.48
C HIS A 420 14.33 19.62 -18.13
N ASP A 421 14.04 20.85 -17.69
CA ASP A 421 14.68 22.06 -18.24
C ASP A 421 16.20 22.07 -18.01
N MET A 422 16.65 21.56 -16.86
CA MET A 422 18.06 21.56 -16.45
C MET A 422 18.85 20.28 -16.83
N ASP A 423 18.18 19.21 -17.28
CA ASP A 423 18.82 17.92 -17.55
C ASP A 423 19.92 18.03 -18.63
N GLU A 424 19.63 18.57 -19.82
CA GLU A 424 20.61 18.52 -20.92
C GLU A 424 21.89 19.32 -20.62
N GLY A 425 21.77 20.47 -19.93
CA GLY A 425 22.92 21.26 -19.49
C GLY A 425 23.82 20.46 -18.53
N PHE A 426 23.22 19.89 -17.48
CA PHE A 426 23.93 19.04 -16.52
C PHE A 426 24.57 17.82 -17.20
N GLN A 427 23.79 17.06 -17.98
CA GLN A 427 24.23 15.83 -18.62
C GLN A 427 25.30 16.09 -19.70
N SER A 428 25.29 17.28 -20.33
CA SER A 428 26.35 17.69 -21.27
C SER A 428 27.69 17.89 -20.56
N GLU A 429 27.71 18.63 -19.45
CA GLU A 429 28.93 18.85 -18.65
C GLU A 429 29.47 17.54 -18.06
N MET A 430 28.60 16.70 -17.47
CA MET A 430 29.00 15.38 -16.96
C MET A 430 29.56 14.48 -18.06
N ARG A 431 28.89 14.40 -19.22
CA ARG A 431 29.35 13.59 -20.38
C ARG A 431 30.69 14.08 -20.95
N LYS A 432 30.95 15.38 -20.89
CA LYS A 432 32.25 15.97 -21.27
C LYS A 432 33.32 15.56 -20.25
N PHE A 433 33.09 15.82 -18.97
CA PHE A 433 34.01 15.48 -17.88
C PHE A 433 34.39 13.99 -17.89
N PHE A 434 33.42 13.08 -17.87
CA PHE A 434 33.70 11.64 -17.83
C PHE A 434 34.36 11.08 -19.10
N ARG A 435 34.27 11.78 -20.24
CA ARG A 435 35.05 11.46 -21.45
C ARG A 435 36.52 11.84 -21.30
N GLU A 436 36.81 12.90 -20.56
CA GLU A 436 38.17 13.41 -20.29
C GLU A 436 38.84 12.68 -19.10
N CYS A 437 38.09 11.93 -18.29
CA CYS A 437 38.64 11.04 -17.25
C CYS A 437 39.63 10.00 -17.80
N GLY A 438 39.48 9.56 -19.05
CA GLY A 438 40.29 8.49 -19.62
C GLY A 438 40.01 7.13 -18.97
N GLY A 439 40.91 6.18 -19.17
CA GLY A 439 40.75 4.81 -18.66
C GLY A 439 39.52 4.10 -19.24
N THR A 440 38.92 3.24 -18.43
CA THR A 440 37.75 2.40 -18.74
C THR A 440 36.41 3.04 -18.41
N CYS A 441 36.40 4.33 -18.03
CA CYS A 441 35.20 5.02 -17.54
C CYS A 441 34.03 5.05 -18.55
N LYS A 442 32.91 4.43 -18.17
CA LYS A 442 31.65 4.41 -18.91
C LYS A 442 30.61 5.31 -18.24
N TYR A 443 30.35 6.46 -18.83
CA TYR A 443 29.26 7.36 -18.42
C TYR A 443 27.89 6.87 -18.93
N SER A 444 26.87 7.00 -18.08
CA SER A 444 25.46 6.71 -18.39
C SER A 444 24.55 7.83 -17.87
N ARG A 445 23.71 8.39 -18.76
CA ARG A 445 22.60 9.27 -18.41
C ARG A 445 21.44 8.42 -17.90
N ALA A 446 20.92 8.73 -16.72
CA ALA A 446 19.63 8.19 -16.29
C ALA A 446 18.49 9.08 -16.82
N PRO A 447 17.29 8.53 -17.07
CA PRO A 447 16.11 9.34 -17.29
C PRO A 447 15.74 10.12 -16.02
N ILE A 448 15.11 11.29 -16.21
CA ILE A 448 14.47 12.04 -15.12
C ILE A 448 13.49 11.13 -14.38
N LYS A 449 13.56 11.13 -13.04
CA LYS A 449 12.69 10.28 -12.22
C LYS A 449 11.22 10.65 -12.44
N SER A 450 10.40 9.66 -12.77
CA SER A 450 8.96 9.85 -13.02
C SER A 450 8.24 10.46 -11.81
N HIS A 451 7.14 11.18 -12.05
CA HIS A 451 6.28 11.73 -10.99
C HIS A 451 5.85 10.66 -9.98
N HIS A 452 5.41 9.50 -10.46
CA HIS A 452 5.00 8.38 -9.61
C HIS A 452 6.16 7.86 -8.74
N SER A 453 7.35 7.67 -9.32
CA SER A 453 8.53 7.20 -8.59
C SER A 453 9.03 8.24 -7.56
N CYS A 454 8.99 9.53 -7.89
CA CYS A 454 9.30 10.61 -6.95
C CYS A 454 8.32 10.61 -5.77
N LYS A 455 7.02 10.55 -6.07
CA LYS A 455 5.93 10.54 -5.10
C LYS A 455 6.03 9.36 -4.14
N GLN A 456 6.22 8.14 -4.67
CA GLN A 456 6.44 6.94 -3.86
C GLN A 456 7.65 7.10 -2.93
N LYS A 457 8.78 7.63 -3.45
CA LYS A 457 10.00 7.85 -2.66
C LYS A 457 9.79 8.86 -1.54
N VAL A 458 9.09 9.97 -1.79
CA VAL A 458 8.76 10.96 -0.76
C VAL A 458 7.86 10.36 0.32
N GLN A 459 6.85 9.58 -0.08
CA GLN A 459 5.93 8.94 0.85
C GLN A 459 6.60 7.83 1.69
N SER A 460 7.67 7.18 1.21
CA SER A 460 8.39 6.14 1.96
C SER A 460 9.59 6.67 2.76
N GLU A 461 10.47 7.47 2.15
CA GLU A 461 11.73 7.91 2.76
C GLU A 461 11.63 9.25 3.50
N TYR A 462 10.69 10.11 3.10
CA TYR A 462 10.55 11.48 3.63
C TYR A 462 9.20 11.71 4.33
N ALA A 463 8.53 10.64 4.75
CA ALA A 463 7.25 10.68 5.47
C ALA A 463 7.28 11.60 6.70
N ASN A 464 8.40 11.60 7.43
CA ASN A 464 8.63 12.36 8.67
C ASN A 464 9.46 13.64 8.46
N GLU A 465 9.79 14.00 7.21
CA GLU A 465 10.54 15.21 6.90
C GLU A 465 9.62 16.44 6.81
N ARG A 466 10.22 17.64 6.82
CA ARG A 466 9.48 18.91 6.85
C ARG A 466 8.82 19.23 5.49
N PHE A 467 7.62 19.81 5.55
CA PHE A 467 6.91 20.31 4.37
C PHE A 467 7.70 21.37 3.54
N PRO A 468 7.49 21.46 2.21
CA PRO A 468 7.01 20.36 1.36
C PRO A 468 8.03 19.23 1.35
N LYS A 469 7.56 18.00 1.53
CA LYS A 469 8.38 16.79 1.66
C LYS A 469 9.12 16.49 0.36
N SER A 470 8.52 16.83 -0.79
CA SER A 470 9.16 16.68 -2.10
C SER A 470 10.41 17.55 -2.28
N ALA A 471 10.62 18.60 -1.46
CA ALA A 471 11.86 19.38 -1.50
C ALA A 471 13.10 18.57 -1.05
N HIS A 472 12.93 17.43 -0.37
CA HIS A 472 14.02 16.55 0.05
C HIS A 472 14.52 15.58 -1.05
N LEU A 473 13.89 15.57 -2.24
CA LEU A 473 14.35 14.76 -3.37
C LEU A 473 15.67 15.32 -3.94
N MET A 474 16.74 14.53 -3.89
CA MET A 474 18.10 14.89 -4.36
C MET A 474 18.52 14.22 -5.67
N ASP A 475 17.68 13.31 -6.21
CA ASP A 475 18.02 12.41 -7.32
C ASP A 475 16.95 12.42 -8.44
N LEU A 476 16.37 13.59 -8.73
CA LEU A 476 15.50 13.77 -9.90
C LEU A 476 16.30 13.71 -11.20
N VAL A 477 17.35 14.52 -11.27
CA VAL A 477 18.40 14.52 -12.30
C VAL A 477 19.55 13.68 -11.77
N ARG A 478 20.02 12.70 -12.55
CA ARG A 478 21.14 11.85 -12.11
C ARG A 478 21.92 11.23 -13.27
N CYS A 479 23.16 10.86 -13.01
CA CYS A 479 23.99 10.09 -13.93
C CYS A 479 24.90 9.12 -13.16
N THR A 480 25.36 8.09 -13.85
CA THR A 480 26.25 7.06 -13.29
C THR A 480 27.53 7.02 -14.10
N ALA A 481 28.67 6.86 -13.42
CA ALA A 481 29.96 6.58 -14.04
C ALA A 481 30.47 5.23 -13.53
N THR A 482 30.64 4.28 -14.45
CA THR A 482 31.15 2.93 -14.16
C THR A 482 32.62 2.82 -14.56
N PHE A 483 33.45 2.24 -13.70
CA PHE A 483 34.89 2.05 -13.92
C PHE A 483 35.24 0.56 -13.83
N ASP A 484 36.07 0.04 -14.74
CA ASP A 484 36.37 -1.40 -14.77
C ASP A 484 37.36 -1.85 -13.68
N THR A 485 38.20 -0.96 -13.16
CA THR A 485 39.20 -1.26 -12.11
C THR A 485 39.15 -0.27 -10.95
N LEU A 486 39.62 -0.70 -9.78
CA LEU A 486 39.78 0.18 -8.61
C LEU A 486 40.70 1.40 -8.86
N ASP A 487 41.78 1.25 -9.64
CA ASP A 487 42.67 2.37 -10.00
C ASP A 487 41.96 3.46 -10.83
N ASP A 488 41.23 3.05 -11.87
CA ASP A 488 40.44 3.97 -12.70
C ASP A 488 39.33 4.64 -11.88
N TYR A 489 38.71 3.89 -10.96
CA TYR A 489 37.69 4.40 -10.04
C TYR A 489 38.25 5.49 -9.11
N LEU A 490 39.37 5.23 -8.42
CA LEU A 490 40.02 6.21 -7.54
C LEU A 490 40.50 7.45 -8.31
N LEU A 491 41.11 7.25 -9.49
CA LEU A 491 41.51 8.35 -10.37
C LEU A 491 40.29 9.20 -10.79
N GLY A 492 39.17 8.55 -11.10
CA GLY A 492 37.90 9.20 -11.40
C GLY A 492 37.38 10.07 -10.25
N LEU A 493 37.42 9.57 -9.01
CA LEU A 493 37.03 10.33 -7.81
C LEU A 493 37.88 11.58 -7.62
N HIS A 494 39.22 11.47 -7.75
CA HIS A 494 40.12 12.61 -7.62
C HIS A 494 39.90 13.64 -8.74
N LYS A 495 39.79 13.20 -10.00
CA LYS A 495 39.49 14.10 -11.12
C LYS A 495 38.15 14.82 -10.94
N PHE A 496 37.12 14.16 -10.40
CA PHE A 496 35.82 14.78 -10.17
C PHE A 496 35.86 15.79 -9.03
N LYS A 497 36.62 15.47 -7.98
CA LYS A 497 36.92 16.39 -6.88
C LYS A 497 37.59 17.68 -7.38
N ASP A 498 38.56 17.57 -8.29
CA ASP A 498 39.22 18.74 -8.88
C ASP A 498 38.30 19.50 -9.87
N PHE A 499 37.56 18.79 -10.72
CA PHE A 499 36.53 19.39 -11.59
C PHE A 499 35.51 20.24 -10.82
N LEU A 500 35.06 19.78 -9.65
CA LEU A 500 34.13 20.51 -8.78
C LEU A 500 34.77 21.76 -8.13
N ARG A 501 36.10 21.80 -7.97
CA ARG A 501 36.83 23.01 -7.52
C ARG A 501 36.90 24.04 -8.66
N ASP A 502 37.32 23.57 -9.83
CA ASP A 502 37.54 24.39 -11.03
C ASP A 502 36.22 24.96 -11.59
N SER A 503 35.10 24.24 -11.40
CA SER A 503 33.76 24.60 -11.90
C SER A 503 32.83 25.11 -10.78
N SER A 504 33.40 25.71 -9.73
CA SER A 504 32.69 26.13 -8.52
C SER A 504 31.71 27.31 -8.70
N ASP A 505 31.67 27.93 -9.89
CA ASP A 505 30.64 28.89 -10.30
C ASP A 505 29.32 28.21 -10.72
N ARG A 506 29.39 26.99 -11.25
CA ARG A 506 28.26 26.18 -11.74
C ARG A 506 27.89 25.01 -10.82
N PHE A 507 28.86 24.45 -10.11
CA PHE A 507 28.69 23.26 -9.29
C PHE A 507 29.07 23.51 -7.83
N GLU A 508 28.14 23.29 -6.92
CA GLU A 508 28.36 23.34 -5.48
C GLU A 508 28.15 21.95 -4.88
N LEU A 509 29.12 21.45 -4.10
CA LEU A 509 29.03 20.12 -3.49
C LEU A 509 28.21 20.18 -2.20
N MET A 510 27.01 19.60 -2.22
CA MET A 510 26.11 19.59 -1.06
C MET A 510 26.39 18.41 -0.13
N ARG A 511 26.70 17.22 -0.68
CA ARG A 511 26.93 15.99 0.08
C ARG A 511 27.77 14.98 -0.70
N VAL A 512 28.61 14.24 0.01
CA VAL A 512 29.15 12.94 -0.45
C VAL A 512 28.63 11.84 0.48
N LYS A 513 28.19 10.72 -0.09
CA LYS A 513 27.94 9.46 0.65
C LYS A 513 28.94 8.43 0.11
N ASN A 514 29.94 8.09 0.91
CA ASN A 514 30.83 6.96 0.65
C ASN A 514 30.31 5.75 1.43
N SER A 515 29.79 4.73 0.74
CA SER A 515 29.25 3.54 1.42
C SER A 515 30.31 2.49 1.76
N PHE A 516 31.53 2.61 1.24
CA PHE A 516 32.66 1.76 1.62
C PHE A 516 33.16 2.04 3.05
N VAL A 517 32.74 3.16 3.66
CA VAL A 517 32.97 3.46 5.07
C VAL A 517 32.00 2.67 5.94
N ASN A 518 32.51 1.71 6.72
CA ASN A 518 31.76 1.09 7.81
C ASN A 518 31.64 2.09 8.97
N ASP A 519 30.45 2.67 9.15
CA ASP A 519 30.16 3.62 10.24
C ASP A 519 30.47 3.02 11.63
N GLU A 520 30.26 1.71 11.85
CA GLU A 520 30.55 1.04 13.12
C GLU A 520 32.04 0.85 13.42
N ASP A 521 32.84 0.50 12.41
CA ASP A 521 34.28 0.27 12.58
C ASP A 521 35.00 1.58 12.95
N SER A 522 34.49 2.73 12.48
CA SER A 522 35.04 4.05 12.81
C SER A 522 35.04 4.35 14.32
N ALA A 523 34.11 3.76 15.08
CA ALA A 523 34.01 3.90 16.53
C ALA A 523 34.81 2.82 17.30
N LYS A 524 34.88 1.59 16.78
CA LYS A 524 35.50 0.43 17.45
C LYS A 524 37.01 0.26 17.16
N ALA A 525 37.52 0.77 16.02
CA ALA A 525 38.89 0.51 15.56
C ALA A 525 40.03 1.22 16.34
N TYR A 526 39.73 2.04 17.35
CA TYR A 526 40.76 2.83 18.05
C TYR A 526 41.50 2.06 19.17
N ASP A 527 40.97 0.92 19.64
CA ASP A 527 41.37 0.35 20.95
C ASP A 527 42.19 -0.96 20.91
N LYS A 528 42.55 -1.48 19.71
CA LYS A 528 43.44 -2.67 19.59
C LYS A 528 44.65 -2.44 18.69
N ARG A 529 45.66 -1.77 19.25
CA ARG A 529 47.03 -1.71 18.72
C ARG A 529 47.77 -3.04 18.91
N THR A 530 47.40 -4.07 18.17
CA THR A 530 48.31 -5.19 17.84
C THR A 530 48.64 -5.09 16.36
N SER A 531 49.92 -4.86 16.05
CA SER A 531 50.42 -4.45 14.73
C SER A 531 50.46 -5.58 13.68
N ALA A 532 49.50 -6.49 13.72
CA ALA A 532 49.29 -7.51 12.70
C ALA A 532 48.35 -6.95 11.62
N GLN A 533 48.92 -6.69 10.43
CA GLN A 533 48.28 -6.41 9.15
C GLN A 533 46.75 -6.23 9.17
N LYS A 534 46.30 -4.96 9.16
CA LYS A 534 44.90 -4.55 9.18
C LYS A 534 44.23 -4.88 7.84
N ARG A 535 43.81 -6.13 7.66
CA ARG A 535 43.02 -6.56 6.50
C ARG A 535 41.70 -5.78 6.44
N TYR A 536 41.40 -5.20 5.29
CA TYR A 536 40.12 -4.53 5.05
C TYR A 536 38.98 -5.55 4.99
N THR A 537 37.83 -5.17 5.54
CA THR A 537 36.59 -5.94 5.46
C THR A 537 36.05 -5.89 4.04
N ILE A 538 35.98 -7.05 3.37
CA ILE A 538 35.38 -7.15 2.03
C ILE A 538 33.89 -6.79 2.14
N PRO A 539 33.35 -5.90 1.28
CA PRO A 539 31.94 -5.54 1.34
C PRO A 539 31.01 -6.74 1.16
N GLU A 540 30.03 -6.88 2.05
CA GLU A 540 29.03 -7.96 2.04
C GLU A 540 27.90 -7.76 1.01
N GLY A 541 28.02 -6.77 0.12
CA GLY A 541 27.01 -6.45 -0.89
C GLY A 541 27.28 -5.11 -1.55
N TYR A 542 26.26 -4.55 -2.19
CA TYR A 542 26.31 -3.29 -2.93
C TYR A 542 27.08 -2.17 -2.21
N ARG A 543 28.01 -1.53 -2.91
CA ARG A 543 28.66 -0.28 -2.50
C ARG A 543 28.87 0.67 -3.68
N ASP A 544 28.68 1.95 -3.39
CA ASP A 544 28.90 3.10 -4.28
C ASP A 544 29.46 4.31 -3.53
N ILE A 545 29.93 5.30 -4.31
CA ILE A 545 30.13 6.66 -3.83
C ILE A 545 29.20 7.60 -4.60
N LYS A 546 28.36 8.34 -3.85
CA LYS A 546 27.39 9.29 -4.41
C LYS A 546 27.76 10.70 -4.05
N PHE A 547 27.72 11.58 -5.03
CA PHE A 547 27.85 13.02 -4.88
C PHE A 547 26.47 13.65 -5.16
N ASN A 548 25.90 14.35 -4.19
CA ASN A 548 24.77 15.24 -4.45
C ASN A 548 25.35 16.64 -4.68
N VAL A 549 25.22 17.13 -5.91
CA VAL A 549 25.77 18.42 -6.37
C VAL A 549 24.63 19.35 -6.75
N ILE A 550 24.75 20.62 -6.39
CA ILE A 550 23.84 21.67 -6.84
C ILE A 550 24.40 22.17 -8.17
N TYR A 551 23.73 21.83 -9.28
CA TYR A 551 24.02 22.40 -10.58
C TYR A 551 23.25 23.71 -10.74
N THR A 552 23.93 24.77 -11.17
CA THR A 552 23.35 26.08 -11.42
C THR A 552 23.56 26.50 -12.86
N ASP A 553 22.45 26.76 -13.55
CA ASP A 553 22.45 27.46 -14.82
C ASP A 553 22.53 28.97 -14.55
N LEU A 554 23.63 29.59 -14.97
CA LEU A 554 23.92 31.02 -14.76
C LEU A 554 23.22 31.94 -15.78
N GLU A 555 22.74 31.41 -16.91
CA GLU A 555 21.96 32.18 -17.89
C GLU A 555 20.53 32.36 -17.38
N TRP A 556 19.93 31.26 -16.90
CA TRP A 556 18.55 31.25 -16.41
C TRP A 556 18.42 31.53 -14.91
N MET A 557 19.54 31.60 -14.18
CA MET A 557 19.59 31.74 -12.72
C MET A 557 18.68 30.72 -12.02
N GLN A 558 18.87 29.45 -12.35
CA GLN A 558 18.15 28.31 -11.73
C GLN A 558 19.16 27.31 -11.18
N SER A 559 18.83 26.73 -10.02
CA SER A 559 19.58 25.60 -9.44
C SER A 559 18.69 24.37 -9.26
N ILE A 560 19.30 23.19 -9.36
CA ILE A 560 18.72 21.91 -8.95
C ILE A 560 19.79 21.01 -8.33
N ILE A 561 19.40 20.19 -7.35
CA ILE A 561 20.27 19.12 -6.82
C ILE A 561 20.21 17.92 -7.78
N CYS A 562 21.39 17.50 -8.25
CA CYS A 562 21.61 16.30 -9.06
C CYS A 562 22.38 15.24 -8.25
N GLU A 563 22.23 13.97 -8.63
CA GLU A 563 23.02 12.85 -8.08
C GLU A 563 24.02 12.31 -9.12
N VAL A 564 25.30 12.29 -8.79
CA VAL A 564 26.37 11.63 -9.56
C VAL A 564 26.81 10.39 -8.79
N GLU A 565 26.57 9.22 -9.37
CA GLU A 565 26.85 7.91 -8.78
C GLU A 565 28.10 7.29 -9.41
N PHE A 566 29.12 7.03 -8.61
CA PHE A 566 30.33 6.33 -9.03
C PHE A 566 30.17 4.84 -8.69
N LEU A 567 30.36 3.97 -9.67
CA LEU A 567 30.32 2.52 -9.52
C LEU A 567 31.58 1.85 -10.06
N TRP A 568 32.09 0.87 -9.32
CA TRP A 568 32.98 -0.14 -9.87
C TRP A 568 32.14 -1.15 -10.65
N LYS A 569 32.67 -1.65 -11.77
CA LYS A 569 31.99 -2.58 -12.69
C LYS A 569 31.36 -3.78 -11.99
N GLU A 570 32.08 -4.44 -11.09
CA GLU A 570 31.55 -5.59 -10.34
C GLU A 570 30.29 -5.25 -9.53
N MET A 571 30.26 -4.04 -8.92
CA MET A 571 29.07 -3.53 -8.23
C MET A 571 27.94 -3.14 -9.19
N TYR A 572 28.26 -2.63 -10.38
CA TYR A 572 27.28 -2.27 -11.41
C TYR A 572 26.61 -3.50 -12.04
N ASP A 573 27.41 -4.51 -12.41
CA ASP A 573 26.93 -5.75 -13.01
C ASP A 573 26.07 -6.54 -12.00
N TRP A 574 26.46 -6.55 -10.73
CA TRP A 574 25.64 -7.07 -9.63
C TRP A 574 24.33 -6.28 -9.46
N LYS A 575 24.38 -4.94 -9.42
CA LYS A 575 23.21 -4.07 -9.22
C LYS A 575 22.14 -4.30 -10.30
N ILE A 576 22.58 -4.50 -11.55
CA ILE A 576 21.68 -4.82 -12.67
C ILE A 576 20.94 -6.15 -12.44
N LYS A 577 21.62 -7.19 -11.95
CA LYS A 577 20.99 -8.46 -11.60
C LYS A 577 20.02 -8.31 -10.43
N GLU A 578 20.47 -7.65 -9.36
CA GLU A 578 19.70 -7.49 -8.11
C GLU A 578 18.43 -6.64 -8.31
N GLN A 579 18.46 -5.59 -9.15
CA GLN A 579 17.36 -4.62 -9.23
C GLN A 579 15.98 -5.26 -9.42
N LYS A 580 15.87 -6.29 -10.27
CA LYS A 580 14.60 -7.00 -10.52
C LYS A 580 14.08 -7.75 -9.29
N PHE A 581 14.99 -8.32 -8.49
CA PHE A 581 14.69 -8.99 -7.24
C PHE A 581 14.33 -7.97 -6.15
N TYR A 582 15.06 -6.87 -6.06
CA TYR A 582 14.76 -5.75 -5.17
C TYR A 582 13.35 -5.17 -5.43
N GLU A 583 12.93 -5.03 -6.70
CA GLU A 583 11.59 -4.57 -7.05
C GLU A 583 10.47 -5.51 -6.54
N ILE A 584 10.71 -6.82 -6.47
CA ILE A 584 9.80 -7.81 -5.88
C ILE A 584 9.81 -7.71 -4.35
N ILE A 585 10.99 -7.79 -3.73
CA ILE A 585 11.16 -7.73 -2.27
C ILE A 585 10.52 -6.46 -1.71
N ARG A 586 10.69 -5.31 -2.38
CA ARG A 586 10.11 -4.02 -1.97
C ARG A 586 8.58 -4.01 -1.90
N GLN A 587 7.88 -4.86 -2.66
CA GLN A 587 6.40 -4.96 -2.55
C GLN A 587 5.94 -5.69 -1.30
N GLN A 588 6.81 -6.43 -0.58
CA GLN A 588 6.42 -7.20 0.61
C GLN A 588 5.70 -6.32 1.64
N SER A 589 6.27 -5.18 2.00
CA SER A 589 5.66 -4.21 2.93
C SER A 589 4.28 -3.73 2.48
N PHE A 590 4.08 -3.55 1.17
CA PHE A 590 2.79 -3.15 0.60
C PHE A 590 1.76 -4.29 0.65
N ARG A 591 2.13 -5.51 0.25
CA ARG A 591 1.25 -6.69 0.31
C ARG A 591 0.86 -7.01 1.76
N GLN A 592 1.83 -6.98 2.67
CA GLN A 592 1.65 -7.17 4.11
C GLN A 592 0.72 -6.11 4.72
N GLY A 593 1.00 -4.82 4.53
CA GLY A 593 0.12 -3.75 5.01
C GLY A 593 -1.29 -3.82 4.40
N SER A 594 -1.42 -4.29 3.15
CA SER A 594 -2.73 -4.53 2.51
C SER A 594 -3.49 -5.70 3.13
N TYR A 595 -2.80 -6.76 3.56
CA TYR A 595 -3.39 -7.88 4.30
C TYR A 595 -3.80 -7.48 5.72
N GLU A 596 -2.99 -6.69 6.42
CA GLU A 596 -3.35 -6.09 7.70
C GLU A 596 -4.61 -5.20 7.57
N GLN A 597 -4.70 -4.40 6.50
CA GLN A 597 -5.92 -3.63 6.20
C GLN A 597 -7.12 -4.51 5.81
N LEU A 598 -6.91 -5.65 5.14
CA LEU A 598 -7.95 -6.64 4.87
C LEU A 598 -8.51 -7.24 6.16
N LEU A 599 -7.63 -7.58 7.11
CA LEU A 599 -8.02 -8.09 8.43
C LEU A 599 -8.77 -7.04 9.25
N PHE A 600 -8.30 -5.79 9.27
CA PHE A 600 -9.00 -4.69 9.96
C PHE A 600 -10.36 -4.36 9.32
N ASN A 601 -10.42 -4.32 7.99
CA ASN A 601 -11.64 -4.04 7.22
C ASN A 601 -12.39 -5.33 6.84
N HIS A 602 -12.41 -6.34 7.70
CA HIS A 602 -13.16 -7.57 7.45
C HIS A 602 -14.67 -7.30 7.29
N PHE A 603 -15.40 -8.24 6.70
CA PHE A 603 -16.83 -8.07 6.37
C PHE A 603 -17.67 -7.59 7.57
N ASP A 604 -17.54 -8.23 8.74
CA ASP A 604 -18.30 -7.84 9.94
C ASP A 604 -18.02 -6.40 10.43
N PHE A 605 -16.82 -5.86 10.20
CA PHE A 605 -16.48 -4.48 10.53
C PHE A 605 -17.14 -3.51 9.54
N GLN A 606 -17.08 -3.82 8.23
CA GLN A 606 -17.80 -3.05 7.22
C GLN A 606 -19.32 -3.09 7.45
N LEU A 607 -19.87 -4.23 7.89
CA LEU A 607 -21.28 -4.40 8.24
C LEU A 607 -21.68 -3.57 9.47
N LYS A 608 -20.85 -3.57 10.52
CA LYS A 608 -21.00 -2.65 11.66
C LYS A 608 -20.96 -1.18 11.22
N LEU A 609 -20.01 -0.79 10.37
CA LEU A 609 -19.90 0.57 9.83
C LEU A 609 -21.11 0.99 8.99
N ALA A 610 -21.66 0.10 8.17
CA ALA A 610 -22.87 0.34 7.40
C ALA A 610 -24.11 0.48 8.29
N CYS A 611 -24.06 -0.06 9.52
CA CYS A 611 -25.18 -0.17 10.44
C CYS A 611 -26.40 -0.75 9.70
N PHE A 612 -27.59 -0.22 9.98
CA PHE A 612 -28.83 -0.56 9.30
C PHE A 612 -29.28 0.56 8.35
N ASN A 613 -28.32 1.23 7.70
CA ASN A 613 -28.55 2.25 6.68
C ASN A 613 -28.48 1.59 5.28
N SER A 614 -29.61 1.53 4.59
CA SER A 614 -29.72 0.82 3.31
C SER A 614 -28.77 1.34 2.22
N ARG A 615 -28.37 2.62 2.25
CA ARG A 615 -27.39 3.17 1.29
C ARG A 615 -26.01 2.52 1.41
N HIS A 616 -25.59 2.19 2.64
CA HIS A 616 -24.28 1.58 2.91
C HIS A 616 -24.36 0.06 2.92
N LEU A 617 -25.52 -0.49 3.24
CA LEU A 617 -25.77 -1.93 3.35
C LEU A 617 -26.01 -2.62 1.99
N CYS A 618 -26.77 -2.00 1.07
CA CYS A 618 -27.00 -2.58 -0.27
C CYS A 618 -25.71 -2.86 -1.07
N PRO A 619 -24.67 -1.99 -1.04
CA PRO A 619 -23.38 -2.32 -1.63
C PRO A 619 -22.68 -3.54 -1.02
N LEU A 620 -22.83 -3.79 0.29
CA LEU A 620 -22.31 -5.01 0.95
C LEU A 620 -23.09 -6.25 0.53
N MET A 621 -24.43 -6.16 0.49
CA MET A 621 -25.32 -7.23 0.03
C MET A 621 -25.00 -7.69 -1.40
N LEU A 622 -24.70 -6.74 -2.30
CA LEU A 622 -24.34 -7.04 -3.68
C LEU A 622 -22.94 -7.68 -3.82
N ARG A 623 -21.97 -7.27 -2.99
CA ARG A 623 -20.56 -7.67 -3.13
C ARG A 623 -20.17 -8.87 -2.29
N TYR A 624 -20.86 -9.09 -1.19
CA TYR A 624 -20.56 -10.11 -0.19
C TYR A 624 -21.80 -10.94 0.23
N PRO A 625 -22.67 -11.39 -0.71
CA PRO A 625 -23.94 -12.03 -0.35
C PRO A 625 -23.76 -13.29 0.50
N LEU A 626 -22.70 -14.08 0.25
CA LEU A 626 -22.40 -15.30 1.01
C LEU A 626 -21.82 -15.02 2.40
N GLU A 627 -21.26 -13.84 2.66
CA GLU A 627 -20.64 -13.51 3.95
C GLU A 627 -21.69 -13.26 5.04
N PHE A 628 -22.90 -12.81 4.70
CA PHE A 628 -24.00 -12.69 5.66
C PHE A 628 -24.34 -14.04 6.33
N ALA A 629 -24.20 -15.15 5.60
CA ALA A 629 -24.39 -16.51 6.12
C ALA A 629 -23.17 -17.03 6.92
N LYS A 630 -22.00 -16.39 6.81
CA LYS A 630 -20.76 -16.76 7.54
C LYS A 630 -20.57 -15.92 8.80
N SER A 631 -20.86 -14.63 8.73
CA SER A 631 -20.69 -13.57 9.73
C SER A 631 -21.06 -13.96 11.17
N ASP A 632 -20.12 -13.76 12.09
CA ASP A 632 -20.35 -13.92 13.53
C ASP A 632 -21.17 -12.75 14.09
N TYR A 633 -21.02 -11.56 13.50
CA TYR A 633 -21.83 -10.38 13.82
C TYR A 633 -23.31 -10.57 13.48
N VAL A 634 -23.62 -11.27 12.38
CA VAL A 634 -25.00 -11.66 12.07
C VAL A 634 -25.49 -12.78 12.99
N LYS A 635 -24.65 -13.78 13.30
CA LYS A 635 -25.08 -15.01 14.01
C LYS A 635 -25.20 -14.91 15.53
N VAL A 636 -24.16 -14.38 16.18
CA VAL A 636 -23.89 -14.59 17.61
C VAL A 636 -23.78 -13.28 18.39
N ILE A 637 -23.20 -12.23 17.78
CA ILE A 637 -22.94 -10.98 18.50
C ILE A 637 -24.26 -10.25 18.79
N LYS A 638 -24.38 -9.82 20.04
CA LYS A 638 -25.41 -8.91 20.54
C LYS A 638 -24.78 -7.57 20.92
N ASP A 639 -25.61 -6.54 21.06
CA ASP A 639 -25.18 -5.25 21.62
C ASP A 639 -25.33 -5.19 23.16
N ASP A 640 -25.01 -4.03 23.74
CA ASP A 640 -25.09 -3.74 25.17
C ASP A 640 -26.49 -3.94 25.78
N SER A 641 -27.54 -4.03 24.96
CA SER A 641 -28.91 -4.33 25.39
C SER A 641 -29.28 -5.82 25.29
N GLU A 642 -28.33 -6.70 24.95
CA GLU A 642 -28.54 -8.10 24.53
C GLU A 642 -29.44 -8.24 23.29
N SER A 643 -29.58 -7.19 22.47
CA SER A 643 -30.34 -7.26 21.22
C SER A 643 -29.49 -7.89 20.11
N ASN A 644 -30.07 -8.88 19.42
CA ASN A 644 -29.43 -9.58 18.30
C ASN A 644 -29.59 -8.81 16.97
N PHE A 645 -28.94 -9.31 15.91
CA PHE A 645 -28.90 -8.66 14.61
C PHE A 645 -30.31 -8.41 14.02
N VAL A 646 -31.21 -9.40 14.05
CA VAL A 646 -32.59 -9.23 13.54
C VAL A 646 -33.40 -8.22 14.35
N THR A 647 -33.20 -8.20 15.68
CA THR A 647 -33.82 -7.21 16.59
C THR A 647 -33.38 -5.79 16.25
N ASN A 648 -32.11 -5.61 15.89
CA ASN A 648 -31.56 -4.31 15.52
C ASN A 648 -31.95 -3.84 14.10
N ILE A 649 -32.18 -4.76 13.15
CA ILE A 649 -32.87 -4.44 11.89
C ILE A 649 -34.28 -3.90 12.20
N ALA A 650 -35.04 -4.58 13.08
CA ALA A 650 -36.40 -4.18 13.44
C ALA A 650 -36.46 -2.80 14.12
N TYR A 651 -35.46 -2.47 14.94
CA TYR A 651 -35.34 -1.19 15.64
C TYR A 651 -34.96 -0.02 14.73
N SER A 652 -34.24 -0.27 13.64
CA SER A 652 -33.75 0.79 12.73
C SER A 652 -34.87 1.44 11.94
N ALA A 653 -35.10 2.74 12.19
CA ALA A 653 -35.97 3.58 11.38
C ALA A 653 -35.34 3.99 10.03
N ALA A 654 -34.03 3.76 9.83
CA ALA A 654 -33.31 4.04 8.59
C ALA A 654 -33.26 2.83 7.62
N MET A 655 -33.80 1.68 8.04
CA MET A 655 -33.83 0.46 7.24
C MET A 655 -35.00 0.48 6.26
N GLU A 656 -34.72 0.40 4.96
CA GLU A 656 -35.76 0.27 3.94
C GLU A 656 -36.30 -1.17 3.87
N TYR A 657 -37.61 -1.30 3.60
CA TYR A 657 -38.31 -2.59 3.53
C TYR A 657 -37.64 -3.61 2.60
N GLN A 658 -37.24 -3.18 1.40
CA GLN A 658 -36.60 -4.03 0.39
C GLN A 658 -35.22 -4.54 0.88
N CYS A 659 -34.47 -3.69 1.58
CA CYS A 659 -33.18 -4.05 2.16
C CYS A 659 -33.35 -5.07 3.29
N ALA A 660 -34.30 -4.84 4.20
CA ALA A 660 -34.65 -5.80 5.25
C ALA A 660 -35.17 -7.12 4.69
N GLN A 661 -35.99 -7.08 3.64
CA GLN A 661 -36.54 -8.27 3.01
C GLN A 661 -35.44 -9.17 2.43
N GLU A 662 -34.53 -8.60 1.64
CA GLU A 662 -33.44 -9.36 1.00
C GLU A 662 -32.49 -9.96 2.05
N LEU A 663 -32.18 -9.22 3.12
CA LEU A 663 -31.39 -9.73 4.25
C LEU A 663 -32.08 -10.92 4.94
N LEU A 664 -33.33 -10.74 5.36
CA LEU A 664 -34.05 -11.70 6.22
C LEU A 664 -34.67 -12.89 5.46
N GLN A 665 -34.76 -12.83 4.13
CA GLN A 665 -35.39 -13.88 3.30
C GLN A 665 -34.45 -14.51 2.26
N VAL A 666 -33.31 -13.91 1.96
CA VAL A 666 -32.39 -14.38 0.90
C VAL A 666 -30.96 -14.57 1.40
N LEU A 667 -30.38 -13.58 2.09
CA LEU A 667 -28.94 -13.57 2.41
C LEU A 667 -28.59 -14.25 3.75
N ILE A 668 -29.46 -14.12 4.76
CA ILE A 668 -29.27 -14.75 6.07
C ILE A 668 -30.01 -16.09 6.08
N PRO A 669 -29.38 -17.20 6.49
CA PRO A 669 -30.03 -18.50 6.62
C PRO A 669 -31.30 -18.45 7.49
N GLN A 670 -32.38 -19.06 7.00
CA GLN A 670 -33.71 -18.95 7.58
C GLN A 670 -33.77 -19.47 9.02
N ASP A 671 -32.96 -20.46 9.37
CA ASP A 671 -32.81 -21.00 10.72
C ASP A 671 -32.26 -19.96 11.70
N ILE A 672 -31.19 -19.23 11.31
CA ILE A 672 -30.64 -18.12 12.10
C ILE A 672 -31.69 -17.02 12.29
N VAL A 673 -32.42 -16.66 11.23
CA VAL A 673 -33.48 -15.64 11.30
C VAL A 673 -34.61 -16.08 12.24
N GLN A 674 -35.10 -17.32 12.12
CA GLN A 674 -36.18 -17.81 13.01
C GLN A 674 -35.72 -17.95 14.47
N GLN A 675 -34.46 -18.33 14.72
CA GLN A 675 -33.89 -18.33 16.07
C GLN A 675 -33.90 -16.91 16.66
N GLN A 676 -33.35 -15.93 15.95
CA GLN A 676 -33.24 -14.56 16.45
C GLN A 676 -34.58 -13.83 16.60
N LEU A 677 -35.61 -14.20 15.84
CA LEU A 677 -36.98 -13.71 16.05
C LEU A 677 -37.64 -14.21 17.36
N LEU A 678 -37.18 -15.34 17.91
CA LEU A 678 -37.67 -15.91 19.17
C LEU A 678 -36.93 -15.38 20.40
N GLU A 679 -35.67 -14.99 20.23
CA GLU A 679 -34.83 -14.46 21.29
C GLU A 679 -35.37 -13.15 21.86
N ARG A 680 -35.17 -12.97 23.17
CA ARG A 680 -35.52 -11.77 23.92
C ARG A 680 -34.29 -11.13 24.53
N ASN A 681 -34.30 -9.81 24.60
CA ASN A 681 -33.22 -9.01 25.17
C ASN A 681 -33.43 -8.77 26.68
N VAL A 682 -32.58 -7.97 27.34
CA VAL A 682 -32.69 -7.75 28.80
C VAL A 682 -33.97 -7.04 29.25
N GLU A 683 -34.65 -6.35 28.32
CA GLU A 683 -35.92 -5.65 28.57
C GLU A 683 -37.15 -6.53 28.29
N ASP A 684 -36.97 -7.83 28.04
CA ASP A 684 -38.00 -8.79 27.59
C ASP A 684 -38.61 -8.46 26.21
N ASN A 685 -37.98 -7.54 25.47
CA ASN A 685 -38.35 -7.18 24.10
C ASN A 685 -37.78 -8.17 23.08
N CYS A 686 -38.48 -8.37 21.96
CA CYS A 686 -37.99 -9.12 20.80
C CYS A 686 -38.15 -8.29 19.51
N ALA A 687 -37.60 -8.78 18.40
CA ALA A 687 -37.65 -8.13 17.10
C ALA A 687 -39.06 -7.68 16.68
N LEU A 688 -40.11 -8.49 16.93
CA LEU A 688 -41.49 -8.11 16.59
C LEU A 688 -41.98 -6.90 17.41
N THR A 689 -41.61 -6.80 18.69
CA THR A 689 -41.98 -5.66 19.54
C THR A 689 -41.36 -4.36 19.01
N TYR A 690 -40.08 -4.39 18.65
CA TYR A 690 -39.42 -3.23 18.03
C TYR A 690 -39.96 -2.92 16.64
N ALA A 691 -40.29 -3.94 15.83
CA ALA A 691 -40.89 -3.74 14.52
C ALA A 691 -42.23 -3.00 14.62
N LEU A 692 -43.12 -3.43 15.52
CA LEU A 692 -44.40 -2.77 15.79
C LEU A 692 -44.26 -1.33 16.29
N TRP A 693 -43.15 -0.99 16.95
CA TRP A 693 -42.89 0.36 17.45
C TRP A 693 -42.23 1.28 16.41
N LYS A 694 -41.27 0.77 15.63
CA LYS A 694 -40.37 1.59 14.79
C LYS A 694 -40.69 1.55 13.29
N GLN A 695 -41.25 0.45 12.80
CA GLN A 695 -41.46 0.27 11.36
C GLN A 695 -42.77 0.94 10.91
N THR A 696 -42.66 1.82 9.91
CA THR A 696 -43.80 2.61 9.40
C THR A 696 -44.67 1.87 8.39
N SER A 697 -44.21 0.71 7.89
CA SER A 697 -44.88 -0.08 6.86
C SER A 697 -45.31 -1.43 7.40
N MET A 698 -46.59 -1.78 7.18
CA MET A 698 -47.12 -3.11 7.48
C MET A 698 -46.30 -4.23 6.83
N LYS A 699 -45.78 -4.02 5.61
CA LYS A 699 -44.93 -5.03 4.95
C LYS A 699 -43.61 -5.26 5.68
N ALA A 700 -43.04 -4.22 6.30
CA ALA A 700 -41.83 -4.36 7.10
C ALA A 700 -42.12 -5.09 8.42
N ILE A 701 -43.22 -4.76 9.10
CA ILE A 701 -43.67 -5.49 10.31
C ILE A 701 -43.86 -6.98 10.01
N GLU A 702 -44.44 -7.33 8.85
CA GLU A 702 -44.62 -8.73 8.44
C GLU A 702 -43.33 -9.54 8.29
N LEU A 703 -42.17 -8.90 8.09
CA LEU A 703 -40.87 -9.60 8.02
C LEU A 703 -40.44 -10.19 9.39
N PHE A 704 -40.97 -9.65 10.49
CA PHE A 704 -40.59 -10.04 11.86
C PHE A 704 -41.63 -10.97 12.52
N ILE A 705 -42.56 -11.51 11.73
CA ILE A 705 -43.53 -12.52 12.19
C ILE A 705 -42.97 -13.92 11.93
N LEU A 706 -42.94 -14.75 12.98
CA LEU A 706 -42.44 -16.12 12.93
C LEU A 706 -43.15 -16.98 11.87
N LEU A 707 -42.36 -17.51 10.92
CA LEU A 707 -42.82 -18.41 9.86
C LEU A 707 -42.74 -19.86 10.33
N THR A 708 -43.63 -20.23 11.26
CA THR A 708 -43.71 -21.61 11.77
C THR A 708 -44.23 -22.57 10.68
N PRO A 709 -43.48 -23.63 10.29
CA PRO A 709 -43.87 -24.53 9.18
C PRO A 709 -45.21 -25.24 9.36
N MET A 710 -45.70 -25.36 10.60
CA MET A 710 -47.00 -25.98 10.90
C MET A 710 -48.21 -25.03 10.76
N ASN A 711 -48.00 -23.72 10.59
CA ASN A 711 -49.07 -22.75 10.75
C ASN A 711 -49.86 -22.42 9.47
N ARG A 712 -50.82 -23.30 9.15
CA ARG A 712 -52.03 -22.86 8.41
C ARG A 712 -52.80 -21.73 9.14
N PHE A 713 -52.50 -21.48 10.41
CA PHE A 713 -53.00 -20.33 11.20
C PHE A 713 -52.27 -19.00 10.95
N GLY A 714 -51.19 -18.94 10.15
CA GLY A 714 -50.56 -17.65 9.80
C GLY A 714 -51.53 -16.67 9.11
N VAL A 715 -52.48 -17.21 8.34
CA VAL A 715 -53.60 -16.46 7.72
C VAL A 715 -54.59 -15.94 8.78
N THR A 716 -54.70 -16.61 9.93
CA THR A 716 -55.62 -16.26 11.01
C THR A 716 -55.03 -15.18 11.93
N LEU A 717 -53.74 -15.24 12.25
CA LEU A 717 -53.07 -14.17 13.03
C LEU A 717 -53.06 -12.83 12.27
N LYS A 718 -52.85 -12.86 10.94
CA LYS A 718 -53.03 -11.66 10.09
C LYS A 718 -54.43 -11.04 10.16
N LYS A 719 -55.46 -11.81 10.56
CA LYS A 719 -56.82 -11.30 10.76
C LYS A 719 -57.11 -10.77 12.17
N TYR A 720 -56.35 -11.18 13.19
CA TYR A 720 -56.65 -10.84 14.60
C TYR A 720 -55.82 -9.69 15.17
N PHE A 721 -54.67 -9.35 14.55
CA PHE A 721 -53.85 -8.20 14.96
C PHE A 721 -54.09 -6.92 14.14
N PHE A 722 -54.78 -7.03 13.00
CA PHE A 722 -54.85 -5.97 11.98
C PHE A 722 -56.28 -5.68 11.47
N TYR A 723 -57.29 -6.13 12.23
CA TYR A 723 -58.68 -5.64 12.23
C TYR A 723 -59.03 -5.24 13.66
#